data_AF-A0A1J1IYA1-F1
#
_entry.id   AF-A0A1J1IYA1-F1
#
_cell.length_a   1.000
_cell.length_b   1.000
_cell.length_c   1.000
_cell.angle_alpha   90.00
_cell.angle_beta   90.00
_cell.angle_gamma   90.00
#
_symmetry.space_group_name_H-M   'P 1'
#
loop_
_entity.id
_entity.type
_entity.pdbx_description
1 polymer ?
#
loop_
_entity_poly.entity_id
_entity_poly.type
_entity_poly.pdbx_seq_one_letter_code
_entity_poly.pdbx_strand_id
1 'polypeptide(L)'
;MRNQSLLVIIVAVCVATAATAPPDKDSQIDDHLNDISDDKFKPDPKVPKSLDSRFNKMLPFPKIEDIKLEESKKAEKVQKNQKNSTTEKAIKDETSTIEFDEEYTDDEVDEEEEEDLGVDINKSNNEMKQCPRDCICERNMQAYFVATCSRLDLETQSFANLPITDLQVIDIGPQFPIVLGVEFFKKIGLANVTSIKIANSSIEYISPSAFNGLNELYSVNLTSIGIDLIHPDTFANNTKLKILILSGNNLNVMQSLSSPYTDYMLKSPSIEELDISNCNMQEFLPTAFSQMKNIIYINLAGNKLTTLPQGLFDRTDTIEELDLSYNMIATLPKNIFNRTSLGILHLKYNEIVSNLEFVTKDVQKLDLSSNRIVNVNNQMFKGIENLSNLVLKGNLIKRIHPGAFLTLKNLRYIDLSYNDLDQINSLTFLKNSDLEVIRINNNMRLKTLPNEGFETAQKSFHVFMFDASNCDLSTLSDNTFKTMPFITRLYLSGNNIEKVPKDLFSPLVRLMELDLSNNLFSNLDPQIFWNNQDLLKLNLNANPIESLSTKIFAPTPYLEDLDISDCDLISLWHDSSKQARVGDFLKNLKVFNASNNDIKNIYASDLSTMKNLKVFDLKNNPLECNDDFRSLMKFLGLRKVTLGNRNAHSEFDDLKPTFFEEMSPAVEWNELARKICKRGDDDDETEEVVIEEAATNYRFIWPMLIAMLSVVVILLLIMNIIAFFMRKRGERYREALLQSKNSIIYQKLSEEITPQTPKIHRYVVLQSEKQTPQTPRAHRYTPIQQMIQRKRALDLMLALTSASCKCPSHSYGLEASSSKETAFEMSSSAIRFGPGVSKELGMDLKNMNLKNVCLVVDKNLVNFPSVRTAFDSLSKEKINYEVYDKVRVEPTEASFREVIEYSRARSFDGYVAIGGGSTIDTCKVANLYANDPEAEFLDYVNAPIGKAKELKVKLKPFIALPSTSGSGSEATGMAIFDYKTLKVKTGIAYKALKPTMALVDPLHTLTMPEKVATYSGFDVFCHALESFTAIQYTERPAPANPKLRPPYQGANPISDVWARYALQTIKNNFKRAVKNQDDLEARGKMHLTSVIAGVGFGNAGVHLCHGLSYAISGLVRKFVPDGYGDDHPIIPHGLSVVLTAPAVFEFLGSSCPERHLEAAEILGADITNAKKADAGIILADVIRSYMSDLNIENGLESLDFTTSDIGKLVDGTLPQERVNKMAPRGQTKEDLAKLFEKSMKSY
;
A
#
# COMPACT_ATOMS: atom_id res chain seq x y z
N MET A 1 45.81 52.04 5.74
CA MET A 1 45.66 52.26 7.19
C MET A 1 45.34 50.88 7.81
N ARG A 2 46.15 50.39 8.76
CA ARG A 2 45.84 50.29 10.20
C ARG A 2 44.56 49.51 10.50
N ASN A 3 44.53 48.40 11.26
CA ASN A 3 45.54 47.63 12.03
C ASN A 3 45.21 46.11 11.88
N GLN A 4 46.11 45.11 11.98
CA GLN A 4 47.07 44.74 13.05
C GLN A 4 46.40 44.40 14.40
N SER A 5 46.79 43.40 15.19
CA SER A 5 47.68 42.22 15.06
C SER A 5 47.27 41.22 16.18
N LEU A 6 47.62 39.93 16.18
CA LEU A 6 48.83 39.27 16.74
C LEU A 6 48.51 37.75 16.86
N LEU A 7 49.43 36.78 17.04
CA LEU A 7 50.79 36.51 16.53
C LEU A 7 51.08 35.02 16.91
N VAL A 8 51.28 34.09 15.97
CA VAL A 8 52.57 33.46 15.53
C VAL A 8 53.38 32.70 16.61
N ILE A 9 54.03 31.58 16.20
CA ILE A 9 55.32 30.94 16.64
C ILE A 9 55.16 29.40 16.71
N ILE A 10 56.03 28.50 16.18
CA ILE A 10 57.23 28.49 15.28
C ILE A 10 57.38 27.03 14.76
N VAL A 11 58.16 26.64 13.72
CA VAL A 11 58.36 27.11 12.32
C VAL A 11 59.25 26.08 11.58
N ALA A 12 58.98 25.75 10.30
CA ALA A 12 59.89 24.98 9.42
C ALA A 12 59.48 25.11 7.92
N VAL A 13 60.30 24.60 6.98
CA VAL A 13 61.20 25.48 6.20
C VAL A 13 61.53 24.93 4.79
N CYS A 14 61.30 25.77 3.76
CA CYS A 14 62.06 25.95 2.49
C CYS A 14 62.29 24.81 1.46
N VAL A 15 62.61 25.06 0.17
CA VAL A 15 62.17 26.13 -0.79
C VAL A 15 62.59 25.80 -2.26
N ALA A 16 61.74 26.17 -3.24
CA ALA A 16 61.99 26.56 -4.65
C ALA A 16 62.66 25.67 -5.76
N THR A 17 62.04 25.79 -6.95
CA THR A 17 62.59 25.92 -8.34
C THR A 17 63.19 24.77 -9.18
N ALA A 18 62.40 24.36 -10.20
CA ALA A 18 62.67 24.46 -11.66
C ALA A 18 63.34 23.32 -12.48
N ALA A 19 63.02 23.33 -13.79
CA ALA A 19 63.70 22.78 -14.98
C ALA A 19 63.32 21.39 -15.59
N THR A 20 62.61 21.45 -16.73
CA THR A 20 62.83 20.74 -18.03
C THR A 20 63.11 19.22 -18.16
N ALA A 21 62.09 18.50 -18.67
CA ALA A 21 62.07 17.81 -19.99
C ALA A 21 62.97 16.53 -20.21
N PRO A 22 63.03 15.90 -21.43
CA PRO A 22 62.44 14.57 -21.70
C PRO A 22 63.48 13.59 -22.37
N PRO A 23 63.20 12.58 -23.26
CA PRO A 23 61.94 12.01 -23.78
C PRO A 23 61.91 10.45 -24.00
N ASP A 24 60.88 9.98 -24.71
CA ASP A 24 60.76 8.81 -25.62
C ASP A 24 61.23 7.38 -25.24
N LYS A 25 60.34 6.39 -25.41
CA LYS A 25 60.30 5.62 -26.68
C LYS A 25 59.08 4.70 -26.88
N ASP A 26 58.79 4.46 -28.16
CA ASP A 26 57.72 3.63 -28.71
C ASP A 26 57.87 2.11 -28.47
N SER A 27 56.79 1.38 -28.80
CA SER A 27 56.81 0.04 -29.44
C SER A 27 57.13 -1.16 -28.51
N GLN A 28 56.74 -2.41 -28.78
CA GLN A 28 55.74 -3.00 -29.69
C GLN A 28 55.51 -4.50 -29.32
N ILE A 29 54.70 -5.21 -30.11
CA ILE A 29 54.68 -6.69 -30.29
C ILE A 29 54.08 -7.52 -29.14
N ASP A 30 52.79 -7.79 -29.32
CA ASP A 30 52.16 -9.12 -29.47
C ASP A 30 52.39 -10.25 -28.44
N ASP A 31 51.27 -10.72 -27.90
CA ASP A 31 51.08 -12.09 -27.44
C ASP A 31 51.33 -13.11 -28.58
N HIS A 32 52.01 -14.22 -28.29
CA HIS A 32 51.82 -15.45 -29.05
C HIS A 32 51.82 -16.72 -28.18
N LEU A 33 50.60 -17.26 -28.05
CA LEU A 33 50.25 -18.68 -28.18
C LEU A 33 50.79 -19.70 -27.13
N ASN A 34 49.83 -20.09 -26.28
CA ASN A 34 49.31 -21.48 -26.18
C ASN A 34 50.08 -22.63 -25.49
N ASP A 35 49.27 -23.32 -24.68
CA ASP A 35 49.06 -24.77 -24.62
C ASP A 35 49.96 -25.74 -23.82
N ILE A 36 49.29 -26.28 -22.79
CA ILE A 36 49.03 -27.72 -22.53
C ILE A 36 50.10 -28.58 -21.80
N SER A 37 49.62 -29.10 -20.65
CA SER A 37 49.99 -30.32 -19.90
C SER A 37 51.44 -30.52 -19.44
N ASP A 38 51.70 -31.10 -18.26
CA ASP A 38 51.58 -32.55 -18.09
C ASP A 38 51.29 -33.04 -16.64
N ASP A 39 51.58 -34.31 -16.38
CA ASP A 39 50.74 -35.22 -15.61
C ASP A 39 51.00 -35.34 -14.09
N LYS A 40 50.02 -35.96 -13.39
CA LYS A 40 50.05 -36.66 -12.07
C LYS A 40 51.37 -36.72 -11.26
N PHE A 41 51.26 -36.61 -9.92
CA PHE A 41 51.72 -37.70 -9.01
C PHE A 41 51.06 -37.62 -7.60
N LYS A 42 50.94 -38.78 -6.92
CA LYS A 42 50.61 -38.98 -5.49
C LYS A 42 51.71 -39.88 -4.89
N PRO A 43 52.14 -39.72 -3.61
CA PRO A 43 51.56 -40.58 -2.55
C PRO A 43 51.64 -40.07 -1.08
N ASP A 44 50.97 -40.82 -0.20
CA ASP A 44 51.12 -40.93 1.28
C ASP A 44 52.33 -41.87 1.62
N PRO A 45 52.68 -42.30 2.87
CA PRO A 45 52.28 -41.88 4.24
C PRO A 45 53.43 -41.86 5.33
N LYS A 46 53.05 -41.71 6.63
CA LYS A 46 53.69 -42.23 7.90
C LYS A 46 54.55 -41.32 8.84
N VAL A 47 53.92 -40.92 9.97
CA VAL A 47 54.23 -41.15 11.43
C VAL A 47 55.44 -42.08 11.78
N PRO A 48 56.19 -42.01 12.94
CA PRO A 48 56.05 -41.25 14.24
C PRO A 48 57.34 -40.60 14.85
N LYS A 49 57.23 -39.87 16.00
CA LYS A 49 57.87 -40.19 17.34
C LYS A 49 57.72 -39.09 18.43
N SER A 50 58.15 -39.40 19.67
CA SER A 50 57.89 -38.69 20.95
C SER A 50 59.17 -38.46 21.80
N LEU A 51 59.10 -37.71 22.91
CA LEU A 51 59.81 -38.02 24.19
C LEU A 51 59.42 -37.17 25.44
N ASP A 52 59.76 -37.71 26.63
CA ASP A 52 59.48 -37.36 28.04
C ASP A 52 59.76 -35.92 28.55
N SER A 53 59.08 -35.52 29.64
CA SER A 53 59.72 -35.27 30.96
C SER A 53 58.69 -35.18 32.11
N ARG A 54 59.13 -35.13 33.38
CA ARG A 54 58.28 -35.34 34.59
C ARG A 54 58.67 -34.48 35.80
N PHE A 55 57.77 -34.44 36.79
CA PHE A 55 57.92 -34.02 38.19
C PHE A 55 58.13 -32.53 38.54
N ASN A 56 57.16 -31.97 39.29
CA ASN A 56 57.40 -31.67 40.71
C ASN A 56 56.10 -31.64 41.55
N LYS A 57 56.20 -31.41 42.88
CA LYS A 57 55.15 -31.65 43.90
C LYS A 57 54.45 -30.35 44.39
N MET A 58 53.18 -30.43 44.82
CA MET A 58 52.76 -30.35 46.24
C MET A 58 51.21 -30.44 46.44
N LEU A 59 50.76 -30.52 47.71
CA LEU A 59 49.41 -30.78 48.25
C LEU A 59 48.94 -29.57 49.12
N PRO A 60 47.70 -29.47 49.69
CA PRO A 60 46.61 -30.47 49.77
C PRO A 60 45.14 -30.01 49.50
N PHE A 61 44.28 -31.05 49.40
CA PHE A 61 42.87 -31.26 49.77
C PHE A 61 42.22 -30.42 50.92
N PRO A 62 40.88 -30.45 51.16
CA PRO A 62 39.86 -31.48 50.80
C PRO A 62 38.59 -30.96 50.06
N LYS A 63 37.68 -31.74 49.44
CA LYS A 63 37.28 -33.18 49.42
C LYS A 63 36.26 -33.64 50.47
N ILE A 64 35.05 -34.02 50.04
CA ILE A 64 34.13 -35.05 50.58
C ILE A 64 32.86 -35.08 49.68
N GLU A 65 32.20 -36.19 49.38
CA GLU A 65 32.69 -37.53 49.00
C GLU A 65 31.58 -38.26 48.21
N ASP A 66 31.92 -39.27 47.40
CA ASP A 66 30.95 -40.00 46.57
C ASP A 66 30.05 -40.97 47.36
N ILE A 67 28.84 -41.23 46.84
CA ILE A 67 28.17 -42.54 47.01
C ILE A 67 27.91 -43.12 45.61
N LYS A 68 28.34 -44.38 45.44
CA LYS A 68 28.31 -45.14 44.18
C LYS A 68 27.12 -46.11 44.10
N LEU A 69 27.08 -46.82 42.96
CA LEU A 69 26.55 -48.17 42.69
C LEU A 69 25.17 -48.21 42.02
N GLU A 70 24.89 -49.15 41.10
CA GLU A 70 25.72 -49.75 40.03
C GLU A 70 24.76 -50.48 39.06
N GLU A 71 25.29 -51.09 37.99
CA GLU A 71 24.49 -51.82 37.00
C GLU A 71 23.76 -53.05 37.57
N SER A 72 22.66 -53.46 36.91
CA SER A 72 22.56 -54.86 36.47
C SER A 72 21.67 -55.02 35.23
N LYS A 73 21.86 -56.13 34.52
CA LYS A 73 21.28 -56.44 33.20
C LYS A 73 20.33 -57.62 33.29
N LYS A 74 19.30 -57.66 32.45
CA LYS A 74 18.96 -58.84 31.61
C LYS A 74 17.79 -58.56 30.64
N ALA A 75 17.68 -59.43 29.65
CA ALA A 75 16.58 -59.51 28.70
C ALA A 75 16.25 -60.98 28.47
N GLU A 76 15.03 -61.29 28.02
CA GLU A 76 14.83 -62.37 27.04
C GLU A 76 13.51 -62.24 26.26
N LYS A 77 13.33 -63.10 25.26
CA LYS A 77 12.23 -63.10 24.27
C LYS A 77 11.11 -64.05 24.72
N VAL A 78 9.97 -64.05 24.00
CA VAL A 78 9.55 -65.22 23.16
C VAL A 78 8.17 -65.03 22.50
N GLN A 79 8.01 -65.71 21.34
CA GLN A 79 6.77 -66.09 20.63
C GLN A 79 6.12 -65.15 19.59
N LYS A 80 5.33 -65.80 18.73
CA LYS A 80 4.75 -65.34 17.45
C LYS A 80 3.27 -65.74 17.42
N ASN A 81 2.43 -65.03 16.65
CA ASN A 81 1.54 -65.58 15.60
C ASN A 81 0.66 -64.43 15.05
N GLN A 82 0.74 -64.12 13.75
CA GLN A 82 -0.03 -64.67 12.61
C GLN A 82 -1.40 -64.00 12.34
N LYS A 83 -1.41 -63.19 11.28
CA LYS A 83 -2.38 -63.15 10.16
C LYS A 83 -3.89 -62.84 10.37
N ASN A 84 -4.31 -61.87 9.54
CA ASN A 84 -5.48 -61.89 8.64
C ASN A 84 -6.87 -61.37 9.10
N SER A 85 -7.19 -60.17 8.56
CA SER A 85 -8.29 -59.89 7.61
C SER A 85 -9.76 -59.75 8.05
N THR A 86 -10.24 -58.50 7.91
CA THR A 86 -11.44 -58.05 7.13
C THR A 86 -12.89 -58.26 7.62
N THR A 87 -13.61 -57.13 7.62
CA THR A 87 -14.99 -56.85 7.14
C THR A 87 -16.26 -57.22 7.94
N GLU A 88 -16.96 -56.14 8.33
CA GLU A 88 -18.41 -55.85 8.20
C GLU A 88 -19.50 -56.45 9.13
N LYS A 89 -20.37 -55.52 9.60
CA LYS A 89 -21.85 -55.57 9.83
C LYS A 89 -22.38 -56.69 10.77
N ALA A 90 -23.00 -56.33 11.91
CA ALA A 90 -24.40 -55.85 12.08
C ALA A 90 -25.46 -56.96 11.83
N ILE A 91 -26.58 -57.09 12.56
CA ILE A 91 -27.31 -56.12 13.43
C ILE A 91 -28.31 -56.86 14.37
N LYS A 92 -28.75 -56.22 15.48
CA LYS A 92 -29.93 -56.55 16.35
C LYS A 92 -29.93 -57.91 17.09
N ASP A 93 -30.67 -58.17 18.19
CA ASP A 93 -31.31 -57.44 19.32
C ASP A 93 -31.50 -58.52 20.46
N GLU A 94 -32.29 -58.49 21.55
CA GLU A 94 -33.33 -57.61 22.14
C GLU A 94 -33.44 -57.96 23.65
N THR A 95 -33.49 -57.02 24.62
CA THR A 95 -34.68 -56.59 25.42
C THR A 95 -34.17 -55.98 26.75
N SER A 96 -34.88 -55.11 27.50
CA SER A 96 -35.92 -54.09 27.20
C SER A 96 -36.19 -53.24 28.48
N THR A 97 -37.17 -52.32 28.43
CA THR A 97 -37.72 -51.45 29.51
C THR A 97 -36.89 -50.20 29.89
N ILE A 98 -37.47 -49.00 30.00
CA ILE A 98 -38.87 -48.55 29.77
C ILE A 98 -38.89 -47.09 29.24
N GLU A 99 -39.90 -46.73 28.45
CA GLU A 99 -40.13 -45.39 27.85
C GLU A 99 -40.95 -44.45 28.80
N PHE A 100 -41.58 -43.30 28.47
CA PHE A 100 -41.99 -42.67 27.19
C PHE A 100 -42.23 -41.13 27.33
N ASP A 101 -41.96 -40.42 26.22
CA ASP A 101 -42.47 -39.16 25.64
C ASP A 101 -43.03 -37.94 26.43
N GLU A 102 -42.52 -36.80 25.98
CA GLU A 102 -43.15 -35.53 25.54
C GLU A 102 -44.70 -35.40 25.48
N GLU A 103 -45.22 -34.19 25.77
CA GLU A 103 -45.92 -33.37 24.75
C GLU A 103 -45.94 -31.85 25.11
N TYR A 104 -46.42 -31.01 24.19
CA TYR A 104 -46.45 -29.52 24.17
C TYR A 104 -47.50 -28.94 25.17
N THR A 105 -47.62 -27.64 25.50
CA THR A 105 -47.55 -26.39 24.70
C THR A 105 -47.29 -25.12 25.53
N ASP A 106 -46.56 -24.17 24.91
CA ASP A 106 -46.80 -22.73 24.71
C ASP A 106 -47.29 -21.78 25.84
N ASP A 107 -46.52 -20.68 25.93
CA ASP A 107 -46.91 -19.25 26.07
C ASP A 107 -47.39 -18.58 27.38
N GLU A 108 -46.65 -17.51 27.71
CA GLU A 108 -47.05 -16.16 28.19
C GLU A 108 -47.75 -15.95 29.57
N VAL A 109 -47.52 -14.86 30.33
CA VAL A 109 -46.38 -13.91 30.49
C VAL A 109 -46.63 -13.03 31.76
N ASP A 110 -45.80 -12.02 32.06
CA ASP A 110 -45.94 -10.95 33.09
C ASP A 110 -45.78 -11.37 34.60
N GLU A 111 -44.81 -10.80 35.35
CA GLU A 111 -44.84 -9.56 36.21
C GLU A 111 -45.44 -9.82 37.63
N GLU A 112 -44.98 -9.24 38.76
CA GLU A 112 -43.98 -8.19 39.06
C GLU A 112 -43.48 -8.30 40.54
N GLU A 113 -42.42 -7.55 40.91
CA GLU A 113 -41.95 -7.11 42.27
C GLU A 113 -41.73 -8.16 43.42
N GLU A 114 -40.65 -8.20 44.23
CA GLU A 114 -39.72 -7.25 44.92
C GLU A 114 -40.00 -7.07 46.44
N GLU A 115 -39.13 -6.31 47.14
CA GLU A 115 -38.88 -6.24 48.62
C GLU A 115 -38.28 -7.53 49.23
N ASP A 116 -36.95 -7.70 49.38
CA ASP A 116 -35.85 -6.88 49.96
C ASP A 116 -35.84 -6.75 51.50
N LEU A 117 -34.63 -6.91 52.06
CA LEU A 117 -34.12 -6.25 53.28
C LEU A 117 -32.62 -6.61 53.45
N GLY A 118 -31.74 -5.62 53.29
CA GLY A 118 -30.27 -5.78 53.45
C GLY A 118 -29.78 -6.04 54.89
N VAL A 119 -28.52 -5.82 55.26
CA VAL A 119 -27.48 -4.92 54.70
C VAL A 119 -26.09 -5.43 55.14
N ASP A 120 -25.08 -5.46 54.26
CA ASP A 120 -23.94 -4.49 54.25
C ASP A 120 -22.92 -4.77 53.11
N ILE A 121 -22.15 -3.77 52.70
CA ILE A 121 -21.33 -3.78 51.48
C ILE A 121 -19.84 -3.47 51.77
N ASN A 122 -18.94 -4.12 51.01
CA ASN A 122 -17.48 -3.98 50.95
C ASN A 122 -16.62 -4.79 51.95
N LYS A 123 -16.06 -5.92 51.48
CA LYS A 123 -14.65 -6.27 51.73
C LYS A 123 -14.07 -7.29 50.74
N SER A 124 -12.82 -7.01 50.32
CA SER A 124 -11.84 -7.86 49.61
C SER A 124 -12.14 -8.38 48.18
N ASN A 125 -11.27 -7.99 47.24
CA ASN A 125 -11.08 -8.57 45.90
C ASN A 125 -10.03 -9.70 45.91
N ASN A 126 -9.99 -10.47 44.81
CA ASN A 126 -8.94 -11.38 44.26
C ASN A 126 -9.56 -12.74 43.86
N GLU A 127 -9.08 -13.46 42.85
CA GLU A 127 -7.76 -13.43 42.19
C GLU A 127 -7.83 -13.23 40.65
N MET A 128 -7.20 -12.16 40.15
CA MET A 128 -6.52 -12.21 38.85
C MET A 128 -5.02 -12.33 39.14
N LYS A 129 -4.33 -13.34 38.57
CA LYS A 129 -2.87 -13.43 38.69
C LYS A 129 -2.24 -12.25 37.93
N GLN A 130 -1.70 -11.32 38.70
CA GLN A 130 -1.22 -10.03 38.22
C GLN A 130 0.06 -10.20 37.40
N CYS A 131 0.24 -9.36 36.37
CA CYS A 131 1.55 -9.22 35.72
C CYS A 131 2.61 -8.85 36.76
N PRO A 132 3.88 -9.29 36.62
CA PRO A 132 4.91 -8.94 37.57
C PRO A 132 5.10 -7.42 37.71
N ARG A 133 5.68 -6.99 38.84
CA ARG A 133 5.97 -5.56 39.05
C ARG A 133 6.93 -5.06 37.97
N ASP A 134 6.79 -3.79 37.62
CA ASP A 134 7.59 -3.11 36.61
C ASP A 134 7.49 -3.74 35.19
N CYS A 135 6.42 -4.51 34.94
CA CYS A 135 6.04 -5.05 33.64
C CYS A 135 4.59 -4.74 33.28
N ILE A 136 4.35 -4.57 31.98
CA ILE A 136 3.04 -4.51 31.34
C ILE A 136 2.89 -5.77 30.49
N CYS A 137 2.00 -6.68 30.90
CA CYS A 137 1.72 -7.93 30.19
C CYS A 137 0.47 -7.74 29.33
N GLU A 138 0.65 -7.54 28.03
CA GLU A 138 -0.42 -7.35 27.06
C GLU A 138 -0.42 -8.49 26.02
N ARG A 139 -1.25 -8.36 24.98
CA ARG A 139 -1.12 -9.15 23.75
C ARG A 139 -0.92 -8.21 22.58
N ASN A 140 -0.22 -8.67 21.55
CA ASN A 140 -0.04 -7.93 20.30
C ASN A 140 -0.93 -8.43 19.17
N MET A 141 -0.67 -7.88 17.98
CA MET A 141 -1.46 -7.98 16.75
C MET A 141 -1.65 -9.42 16.24
N GLN A 142 -0.84 -10.36 16.73
CA GLN A 142 -0.74 -11.73 16.22
C GLN A 142 -1.06 -12.79 17.30
N ALA A 143 -1.71 -12.38 18.41
CA ALA A 143 -1.98 -13.17 19.63
C ALA A 143 -0.82 -13.32 20.60
N TYR A 144 0.40 -12.99 20.19
CA TYR A 144 1.57 -13.16 21.03
C TYR A 144 1.41 -12.30 22.29
N PHE A 145 1.57 -12.94 23.44
CA PHE A 145 1.54 -12.26 24.73
C PHE A 145 2.87 -11.55 24.91
N VAL A 146 2.83 -10.23 25.02
CA VAL A 146 4.01 -9.37 25.15
C VAL A 146 4.16 -8.96 26.61
N ALA A 147 5.31 -9.23 27.20
CA ALA A 147 5.72 -8.61 28.45
C ALA A 147 6.65 -7.43 28.13
N THR A 148 6.16 -6.20 28.28
CA THR A 148 6.95 -4.97 28.13
C THR A 148 7.38 -4.50 29.52
N CYS A 149 8.68 -4.58 29.86
CA CYS A 149 9.18 -4.37 31.21
C CYS A 149 10.18 -3.22 31.32
N SER A 150 10.07 -2.43 32.38
CA SER A 150 11.01 -1.37 32.79
C SER A 150 12.04 -1.84 33.84
N ARG A 151 12.03 -3.13 34.19
CA ARG A 151 13.02 -3.83 35.03
C ARG A 151 13.01 -5.33 34.71
N LEU A 152 14.15 -6.02 34.90
CA LEU A 152 14.25 -7.48 34.67
C LEU A 152 15.24 -8.17 35.62
N ASP A 153 14.74 -8.76 36.71
CA ASP A 153 15.49 -9.61 37.65
C ASP A 153 14.67 -10.81 38.17
N LEU A 154 15.36 -11.74 38.83
CA LEU A 154 14.80 -13.01 39.33
C LEU A 154 13.89 -12.87 40.57
N GLU A 155 13.94 -11.74 41.28
CA GLU A 155 13.17 -11.55 42.53
C GLU A 155 11.83 -10.85 42.28
N THR A 156 11.76 -9.98 41.27
CA THR A 156 10.60 -9.11 41.03
C THR A 156 9.83 -9.43 39.74
N GLN A 157 10.45 -10.03 38.72
CA GLN A 157 9.78 -10.44 37.47
C GLN A 157 9.60 -11.96 37.41
N SER A 158 8.46 -12.49 37.90
CA SER A 158 8.12 -13.93 37.78
C SER A 158 6.78 -14.14 37.07
N PHE A 159 6.83 -14.55 35.80
CA PHE A 159 5.69 -14.73 34.90
C PHE A 159 4.98 -16.08 35.07
N ALA A 160 5.06 -16.70 36.26
CA ALA A 160 4.57 -18.05 36.49
C ALA A 160 3.06 -18.20 36.16
N ASN A 161 2.77 -19.03 35.15
CA ASN A 161 1.45 -19.27 34.52
C ASN A 161 0.96 -18.22 33.49
N LEU A 162 1.80 -17.25 33.08
CA LEU A 162 1.49 -16.36 31.95
C LEU A 162 2.12 -16.92 30.65
N PRO A 163 1.36 -17.13 29.57
CA PRO A 163 1.86 -17.72 28.32
C PRO A 163 2.56 -16.68 27.44
N ILE A 164 3.51 -15.93 28.01
CA ILE A 164 4.31 -14.90 27.33
C ILE A 164 5.10 -15.52 26.18
N THR A 165 4.99 -14.91 25.00
CA THR A 165 5.68 -15.32 23.77
C THR A 165 6.65 -14.25 23.29
N ASP A 166 6.44 -12.97 23.58
CA ASP A 166 7.43 -11.92 23.33
C ASP A 166 7.81 -11.21 24.63
N LEU A 167 9.10 -10.99 24.85
CA LEU A 167 9.61 -10.12 25.93
C LEU A 167 10.20 -8.85 25.30
N GLN A 168 9.82 -7.67 25.80
CA GLN A 168 10.36 -6.37 25.40
C GLN A 168 10.87 -5.60 26.62
N VAL A 169 12.10 -5.11 26.51
CA VAL A 169 12.81 -4.38 27.57
C VAL A 169 13.57 -3.27 26.86
N ILE A 170 13.11 -2.02 26.94
CA ILE A 170 13.57 -0.94 26.05
C ILE A 170 13.82 0.33 26.88
N ASP A 171 14.92 1.02 26.59
CA ASP A 171 15.32 2.31 27.18
C ASP A 171 15.45 2.32 28.72
N ILE A 172 15.84 1.19 29.32
CA ILE A 172 16.15 1.14 30.77
C ILE A 172 17.50 1.79 31.03
N GLY A 173 17.47 2.93 31.73
CA GLY A 173 18.67 3.66 32.14
C GLY A 173 19.64 2.84 33.02
N PRO A 174 20.94 3.17 33.00
CA PRO A 174 22.03 2.34 33.55
C PRO A 174 21.99 2.14 35.07
N GLN A 175 21.07 2.80 35.80
CA GLN A 175 20.83 2.55 37.22
C GLN A 175 20.19 1.17 37.52
N PHE A 176 19.71 0.43 36.52
CA PHE A 176 19.13 -0.91 36.68
C PHE A 176 19.81 -1.94 35.75
N PRO A 177 21.06 -2.33 36.02
CA PRO A 177 21.77 -3.33 35.23
C PRO A 177 21.11 -4.71 35.33
N ILE A 178 20.95 -5.39 34.19
CA ILE A 178 20.33 -6.71 34.09
C ILE A 178 21.40 -7.80 34.18
N VAL A 179 21.14 -8.86 34.93
CA VAL A 179 22.05 -10.02 35.11
C VAL A 179 21.35 -11.30 34.66
N LEU A 180 21.65 -11.78 33.45
CA LEU A 180 21.05 -12.97 32.86
C LEU A 180 21.77 -14.24 33.31
N GLY A 181 21.43 -14.71 34.52
CA GLY A 181 21.99 -15.93 35.13
C GLY A 181 21.64 -17.26 34.43
N VAL A 182 22.09 -18.37 35.02
CA VAL A 182 21.85 -19.74 34.53
C VAL A 182 20.34 -20.00 34.37
N GLU A 183 19.89 -20.41 33.18
CA GLU A 183 18.48 -20.64 32.82
C GLU A 183 17.52 -19.49 33.18
N PHE A 184 17.98 -18.23 33.12
CA PHE A 184 17.25 -17.04 33.58
C PHE A 184 15.79 -16.99 33.11
N PHE A 185 15.56 -16.95 31.80
CA PHE A 185 14.23 -16.78 31.20
C PHE A 185 13.28 -17.94 31.56
N LYS A 186 13.79 -19.17 31.61
CA LYS A 186 13.05 -20.36 32.04
C LYS A 186 12.65 -20.28 33.52
N LYS A 187 13.53 -19.78 34.40
CA LYS A 187 13.25 -19.60 35.84
C LYS A 187 12.20 -18.53 36.12
N ILE A 188 12.19 -17.44 35.35
CA ILE A 188 11.13 -16.42 35.42
C ILE A 188 9.83 -16.84 34.71
N GLY A 189 9.75 -18.06 34.16
CA GLY A 189 8.52 -18.65 33.61
C GLY A 189 8.32 -18.51 32.09
N LEU A 190 9.27 -17.88 31.38
CA LEU A 190 9.19 -17.57 29.94
C LEU A 190 9.62 -18.74 29.04
N ALA A 191 9.37 -20.00 29.44
CA ALA A 191 9.90 -21.18 28.75
C ALA A 191 9.43 -21.34 27.28
N ASN A 192 8.28 -20.75 26.93
CA ASN A 192 7.65 -20.81 25.61
C ASN A 192 7.88 -19.53 24.77
N VAL A 193 8.81 -18.66 25.17
CA VAL A 193 9.06 -17.37 24.52
C VAL A 193 9.64 -17.56 23.10
N THR A 194 9.03 -16.91 22.12
CA THR A 194 9.39 -16.90 20.70
C THR A 194 10.28 -15.71 20.32
N SER A 195 10.13 -14.55 20.99
CA SER A 195 10.96 -13.36 20.75
C SER A 195 11.44 -12.73 22.05
N ILE A 196 12.72 -12.36 22.12
CA ILE A 196 13.28 -11.56 23.23
C ILE A 196 13.94 -10.32 22.64
N LYS A 197 13.44 -9.14 23.00
CA LYS A 197 14.04 -7.83 22.68
C LYS A 197 14.47 -7.13 23.97
N ILE A 198 15.78 -6.96 24.14
CA ILE A 198 16.37 -6.08 25.15
C ILE A 198 17.16 -5.02 24.39
N ALA A 199 16.73 -3.76 24.42
CA ALA A 199 17.31 -2.69 23.60
C ALA A 199 17.62 -1.44 24.44
N ASN A 200 18.70 -0.74 24.14
CA ASN A 200 19.13 0.50 24.81
C ASN A 200 19.15 0.38 26.35
N SER A 201 19.50 -0.80 26.88
CA SER A 201 19.31 -1.18 28.29
C SER A 201 20.52 -1.99 28.77
N SER A 202 21.17 -1.57 29.86
CA SER A 202 22.45 -2.17 30.29
C SER A 202 22.31 -3.62 30.80
N ILE A 203 23.02 -4.56 30.17
CA ILE A 203 23.23 -5.92 30.71
C ILE A 203 24.67 -6.03 31.24
N GLU A 204 24.83 -6.41 32.51
CA GLU A 204 26.14 -6.58 33.15
C GLU A 204 26.76 -7.95 32.86
N TYR A 205 25.94 -9.00 32.77
CA TYR A 205 26.41 -10.37 32.55
C TYR A 205 25.38 -11.25 31.84
N ILE A 206 25.86 -12.10 30.93
CA ILE A 206 25.07 -13.15 30.26
C ILE A 206 25.72 -14.51 30.53
N SER A 207 24.98 -15.40 31.19
CA SER A 207 25.41 -16.78 31.40
C SER A 207 25.44 -17.56 30.07
N PRO A 208 26.42 -18.46 29.86
CA PRO A 208 26.44 -19.41 28.74
C PRO A 208 25.20 -20.32 28.63
N SER A 209 24.30 -20.26 29.62
CA SER A 209 23.08 -21.06 29.75
C SER A 209 21.83 -20.21 29.99
N ALA A 210 21.88 -18.89 29.78
CA ALA A 210 20.76 -17.98 30.05
C ALA A 210 19.50 -18.32 29.25
N PHE A 211 19.68 -18.71 27.98
CA PHE A 211 18.61 -19.06 27.03
C PHE A 211 18.32 -20.57 26.97
N ASN A 212 18.90 -21.39 27.84
CA ASN A 212 18.67 -22.84 27.86
C ASN A 212 17.21 -23.20 28.21
N GLY A 213 16.66 -24.14 27.45
CA GLY A 213 15.27 -24.61 27.59
C GLY A 213 14.22 -23.74 26.88
N LEU A 214 14.62 -22.64 26.22
CA LEU A 214 13.74 -21.85 25.36
C LEU A 214 13.63 -22.50 23.98
N ASN A 215 12.77 -23.53 23.89
CA ASN A 215 12.68 -24.41 22.72
C ASN A 215 11.94 -23.78 21.53
N GLU A 216 11.13 -22.75 21.77
CA GLU A 216 10.35 -22.02 20.76
C GLU A 216 10.99 -20.70 20.31
N LEU A 217 12.16 -20.35 20.87
CA LEU A 217 12.85 -19.09 20.60
C LEU A 217 13.25 -18.98 19.13
N TYR A 218 12.69 -17.98 18.44
CA TYR A 218 12.84 -17.72 17.01
C TYR A 218 13.64 -16.44 16.73
N SER A 219 13.50 -15.40 17.57
CA SER A 219 14.21 -14.12 17.43
C SER A 219 14.79 -13.65 18.76
N VAL A 220 16.01 -13.10 18.70
CA VAL A 220 16.66 -12.40 19.82
C VAL A 220 17.21 -11.07 19.31
N ASN A 221 16.81 -9.97 19.93
CA ASN A 221 17.38 -8.64 19.75
C ASN A 221 17.99 -8.16 21.08
N LEU A 222 19.27 -7.80 21.04
CA LEU A 222 20.08 -7.29 22.13
C LEU A 222 20.77 -5.98 21.70
N THR A 223 20.03 -5.06 21.05
CA THR A 223 20.61 -3.83 20.47
C THR A 223 21.07 -2.84 21.56
N SER A 224 22.31 -2.35 21.47
CA SER A 224 22.84 -1.28 22.33
C SER A 224 22.72 -1.56 23.84
N ILE A 225 23.02 -2.79 24.26
CA ILE A 225 22.91 -3.21 25.68
C ILE A 225 24.23 -3.07 26.47
N GLY A 226 25.30 -2.61 25.83
CA GLY A 226 26.57 -2.25 26.47
C GLY A 226 27.55 -3.41 26.71
N ILE A 227 27.28 -4.59 26.16
CA ILE A 227 28.17 -5.76 26.31
C ILE A 227 29.36 -5.73 25.34
N ASP A 228 30.45 -6.41 25.71
CA ASP A 228 31.66 -6.60 24.90
C ASP A 228 31.98 -8.09 24.60
N LEU A 229 31.42 -9.02 25.37
CA LEU A 229 31.66 -10.46 25.25
C LEU A 229 30.37 -11.28 25.48
N ILE A 230 30.06 -12.17 24.54
CA ILE A 230 29.07 -13.25 24.69
C ILE A 230 29.82 -14.60 24.69
N HIS A 231 29.41 -15.55 25.53
CA HIS A 231 29.98 -16.90 25.46
C HIS A 231 29.52 -17.62 24.17
N PRO A 232 30.40 -18.26 23.38
CA PRO A 232 30.04 -18.82 22.06
C PRO A 232 28.87 -19.82 22.06
N ASP A 233 28.74 -20.64 23.10
CA ASP A 233 27.62 -21.60 23.27
C ASP A 233 26.29 -20.98 23.76
N THR A 234 26.20 -19.66 24.02
CA THR A 234 25.01 -19.02 24.67
C THR A 234 23.67 -19.34 24.00
N PHE A 235 23.67 -19.56 22.67
CA PHE A 235 22.49 -19.90 21.87
C PHE A 235 22.55 -21.32 21.27
N ALA A 236 23.49 -22.17 21.69
CA ALA A 236 23.79 -23.44 21.02
C ALA A 236 22.69 -24.51 21.12
N ASN A 237 21.77 -24.36 22.08
CA ASN A 237 20.63 -25.26 22.27
C ASN A 237 19.31 -24.71 21.68
N ASN A 238 19.28 -23.45 21.21
CA ASN A 238 18.06 -22.80 20.71
C ASN A 238 17.86 -23.11 19.23
N THR A 239 17.53 -24.37 18.91
CA THR A 239 17.52 -24.91 17.53
C THR A 239 16.49 -24.30 16.57
N LYS A 240 15.60 -23.42 17.05
CA LYS A 240 14.65 -22.63 16.25
C LYS A 240 15.07 -21.17 16.03
N LEU A 241 16.14 -20.69 16.67
CA LEU A 241 16.59 -19.30 16.58
C LEU A 241 17.02 -18.98 15.15
N LYS A 242 16.32 -18.05 14.49
CA LYS A 242 16.55 -17.62 13.11
C LYS A 242 17.15 -16.23 13.02
N ILE A 243 16.65 -15.29 13.81
CA ILE A 243 17.05 -13.89 13.76
C ILE A 243 17.83 -13.54 15.03
N LEU A 244 19.06 -13.08 14.88
CA LEU A 244 19.89 -12.61 16.00
C LEU A 244 20.43 -11.21 15.70
N ILE A 245 19.96 -10.23 16.48
CA ILE A 245 20.37 -8.84 16.39
C ILE A 245 21.17 -8.49 17.65
N LEU A 246 22.42 -8.07 17.51
CA LEU A 246 23.32 -7.65 18.58
C LEU A 246 23.94 -6.26 18.31
N SER A 247 23.35 -5.48 17.41
CA SER A 247 23.92 -4.22 16.93
C SER A 247 24.15 -3.17 18.02
N GLY A 248 25.13 -2.28 17.82
CA GLY A 248 25.43 -1.18 18.75
C GLY A 248 26.14 -1.58 20.06
N ASN A 249 26.68 -2.80 20.15
CA ASN A 249 27.49 -3.28 21.28
C ASN A 249 29.00 -3.07 21.03
N ASN A 250 29.88 -3.64 21.86
CA ASN A 250 31.34 -3.53 21.71
C ASN A 250 32.02 -4.89 21.50
N LEU A 251 31.47 -5.71 20.61
CA LEU A 251 31.79 -7.14 20.49
C LEU A 251 33.19 -7.45 19.92
N ASN A 252 34.02 -6.44 19.64
CA ASN A 252 35.36 -6.60 19.08
C ASN A 252 36.25 -7.57 19.88
N VAL A 253 36.08 -7.65 21.20
CA VAL A 253 36.83 -8.57 22.07
C VAL A 253 36.56 -10.03 21.71
N MET A 254 35.35 -10.37 21.24
CA MET A 254 34.97 -11.73 20.87
C MET A 254 35.80 -12.29 19.70
N GLN A 255 36.36 -11.42 18.86
CA GLN A 255 37.01 -11.80 17.60
C GLN A 255 38.45 -11.27 17.45
N SER A 256 38.97 -10.60 18.48
CA SER A 256 40.39 -10.28 18.54
C SER A 256 41.24 -11.54 18.72
N LEU A 257 42.53 -11.47 18.36
CA LEU A 257 43.52 -12.50 18.71
C LEU A 257 43.69 -12.72 20.23
N SER A 258 43.19 -11.80 21.06
CA SER A 258 43.14 -11.90 22.53
C SER A 258 41.84 -12.52 23.07
N SER A 259 40.90 -12.93 22.21
CA SER A 259 39.66 -13.59 22.62
C SER A 259 39.95 -14.91 23.35
N PRO A 260 39.27 -15.20 24.48
CA PRO A 260 39.33 -16.52 25.11
C PRO A 260 38.62 -17.61 24.28
N TYR A 261 37.99 -17.25 23.16
CA TYR A 261 37.21 -18.14 22.30
C TYR A 261 37.63 -18.00 20.82
N THR A 262 38.47 -18.92 20.35
CA THR A 262 39.05 -18.86 18.99
C THR A 262 38.36 -19.75 17.95
N ASP A 263 37.59 -20.75 18.39
CA ASP A 263 37.09 -21.81 17.51
C ASP A 263 35.90 -21.37 16.62
N TYR A 264 35.12 -20.39 17.10
CA TYR A 264 33.97 -19.77 16.42
C TYR A 264 33.45 -18.60 17.27
N MET A 265 32.76 -17.63 16.65
CA MET A 265 32.20 -16.47 17.37
C MET A 265 30.95 -16.86 18.17
N LEU A 266 30.00 -17.53 17.51
CA LEU A 266 28.80 -18.10 18.13
C LEU A 266 28.49 -19.44 17.45
N LYS A 267 28.08 -20.42 18.25
CA LYS A 267 27.61 -21.72 17.77
C LYS A 267 26.10 -21.72 17.74
N SER A 268 25.54 -21.28 16.62
CA SER A 268 24.10 -21.35 16.39
C SER A 268 23.83 -21.72 14.94
N PRO A 269 23.69 -23.02 14.62
CA PRO A 269 23.52 -23.48 13.24
C PRO A 269 22.12 -23.22 12.67
N SER A 270 21.17 -22.75 13.49
CA SER A 270 19.80 -22.46 13.07
C SER A 270 19.63 -21.07 12.45
N ILE A 271 20.49 -20.11 12.78
CA ILE A 271 20.38 -18.69 12.40
C ILE A 271 20.39 -18.53 10.87
N GLU A 272 19.50 -17.68 10.39
CA GLU A 272 19.31 -17.24 9.00
C GLU A 272 19.64 -15.75 8.83
N GLU A 273 19.46 -14.92 9.86
CA GLU A 273 19.76 -13.48 9.87
C GLU A 273 20.63 -13.09 11.07
N LEU A 274 21.76 -12.42 10.83
CA LEU A 274 22.66 -11.90 11.88
C LEU A 274 22.94 -10.41 11.68
N ASP A 275 22.52 -9.56 12.61
CA ASP A 275 22.93 -8.16 12.67
C ASP A 275 23.95 -7.93 13.80
N ILE A 276 25.19 -7.62 13.41
CA ILE A 276 26.25 -7.13 14.29
C ILE A 276 26.81 -5.80 13.77
N SER A 277 25.92 -4.96 13.21
CA SER A 277 26.25 -3.60 12.82
C SER A 277 26.59 -2.72 14.02
N ASN A 278 27.45 -1.72 13.81
CA ASN A 278 27.87 -0.76 14.84
C ASN A 278 28.52 -1.40 16.08
N CYS A 279 29.05 -2.62 15.97
CA CYS A 279 29.63 -3.42 17.06
C CYS A 279 31.10 -3.11 17.38
N ASN A 280 31.67 -2.03 16.82
CA ASN A 280 33.07 -1.61 16.96
C ASN A 280 34.12 -2.65 16.47
N MET A 281 33.71 -3.61 15.64
CA MET A 281 34.55 -4.71 15.13
C MET A 281 35.67 -4.18 14.23
N GLN A 282 36.91 -4.62 14.47
CA GLN A 282 38.12 -4.23 13.69
C GLN A 282 38.70 -5.41 12.91
N GLU A 283 38.64 -6.63 13.47
CA GLU A 283 39.08 -7.87 12.83
C GLU A 283 38.07 -9.00 13.09
N PHE A 284 38.20 -10.09 12.31
CA PHE A 284 37.51 -11.35 12.52
C PHE A 284 38.53 -12.49 12.52
N LEU A 285 38.23 -13.57 13.25
CA LEU A 285 38.96 -14.83 13.09
C LEU A 285 38.42 -15.57 11.84
N PRO A 286 39.25 -16.31 11.08
CA PRO A 286 38.79 -17.08 9.91
C PRO A 286 37.66 -18.09 10.23
N THR A 287 37.50 -18.44 11.51
CA THR A 287 36.54 -19.39 12.05
C THR A 287 35.21 -18.79 12.49
N ALA A 288 35.05 -17.45 12.47
CA ALA A 288 33.97 -16.70 13.13
C ALA A 288 32.57 -17.31 12.93
N PHE A 289 32.17 -17.46 11.67
CA PHE A 289 30.83 -17.93 11.27
C PHE A 289 30.78 -19.44 10.98
N SER A 290 31.84 -20.20 11.29
CA SER A 290 31.99 -21.61 10.89
C SER A 290 30.91 -22.58 11.40
N GLN A 291 30.11 -22.15 12.37
CA GLN A 291 29.00 -22.91 12.95
C GLN A 291 27.61 -22.41 12.51
N MET A 292 27.51 -21.33 11.74
CA MET A 292 26.25 -20.69 11.30
C MET A 292 25.84 -21.20 9.90
N LYS A 293 25.47 -22.47 9.80
CA LYS A 293 25.38 -23.16 8.48
C LYS A 293 24.18 -22.78 7.61
N ASN A 294 23.18 -22.09 8.16
CA ASN A 294 21.97 -21.67 7.46
C ASN A 294 21.88 -20.15 7.29
N ILE A 295 22.99 -19.42 7.50
CA ILE A 295 23.00 -17.96 7.48
C ILE A 295 22.80 -17.41 6.05
N ILE A 296 21.75 -16.61 5.85
CA ILE A 296 21.34 -16.03 4.56
C ILE A 296 21.74 -14.56 4.48
N TYR A 297 21.51 -13.81 5.56
CA TYR A 297 21.80 -12.38 5.68
C TYR A 297 22.77 -12.10 6.84
N ILE A 298 23.81 -11.29 6.56
CA ILE A 298 24.69 -10.76 7.60
C ILE A 298 24.83 -9.24 7.44
N ASN A 299 24.53 -8.50 8.51
CA ASN A 299 24.82 -7.07 8.62
C ASN A 299 26.08 -6.85 9.47
N LEU A 300 27.12 -6.31 8.84
CA LEU A 300 28.40 -5.91 9.44
C LEU A 300 28.63 -4.38 9.33
N ALA A 301 27.60 -3.59 9.00
CA ALA A 301 27.75 -2.17 8.71
C ALA A 301 28.16 -1.32 9.92
N GLY A 302 28.76 -0.14 9.72
CA GLY A 302 29.10 0.78 10.81
C GLY A 302 30.21 0.28 11.75
N ASN A 303 30.99 -0.71 11.32
CA ASN A 303 32.13 -1.25 12.05
C ASN A 303 33.44 -0.56 11.59
N LYS A 304 34.60 -1.09 12.00
CA LYS A 304 35.94 -0.55 11.71
C LYS A 304 36.80 -1.55 10.93
N LEU A 305 36.16 -2.40 10.13
CA LEU A 305 36.82 -3.43 9.35
C LEU A 305 37.63 -2.79 8.23
N THR A 306 38.91 -3.14 8.12
CA THR A 306 39.80 -2.67 7.02
C THR A 306 39.94 -3.69 5.89
N THR A 307 39.66 -4.96 6.20
CA THR A 307 39.52 -6.09 5.27
C THR A 307 38.80 -7.25 6.00
N LEU A 308 38.68 -8.41 5.37
CA LEU A 308 38.18 -9.65 5.99
C LEU A 308 39.25 -10.75 5.96
N PRO A 309 39.34 -11.65 6.95
CA PRO A 309 40.24 -12.80 6.91
C PRO A 309 39.89 -13.77 5.78
N GLN A 310 40.89 -14.37 5.14
CA GLN A 310 40.67 -15.42 4.13
C GLN A 310 39.97 -16.63 4.76
N GLY A 311 38.92 -17.14 4.09
CA GLY A 311 38.18 -18.33 4.51
C GLY A 311 37.04 -18.08 5.51
N LEU A 312 36.76 -16.81 5.86
CA LEU A 312 35.67 -16.43 6.80
C LEU A 312 34.32 -17.09 6.50
N PHE A 313 34.02 -17.28 5.21
CA PHE A 313 32.76 -17.83 4.70
C PHE A 313 32.90 -19.24 4.10
N ASP A 314 34.00 -19.97 4.36
CA ASP A 314 34.26 -21.32 3.80
C ASP A 314 33.28 -22.42 4.29
N ARG A 315 32.32 -22.05 5.14
CA ARG A 315 31.33 -22.92 5.82
C ARG A 315 29.91 -22.35 5.84
N THR A 316 29.69 -21.23 5.17
CA THR A 316 28.43 -20.46 5.17
C THR A 316 27.91 -20.36 3.74
N ASP A 317 27.73 -21.52 3.12
CA ASP A 317 27.44 -21.71 1.70
C ASP A 317 26.09 -21.05 1.28
N THR A 318 25.25 -20.75 2.27
CA THR A 318 23.88 -20.23 2.22
C THR A 318 23.74 -18.70 2.20
N ILE A 319 24.82 -17.93 2.36
CA ILE A 319 24.73 -16.45 2.35
C ILE A 319 24.26 -15.97 0.97
N GLU A 320 23.18 -15.19 0.94
CA GLU A 320 22.65 -14.52 -0.25
C GLU A 320 22.87 -13.00 -0.20
N GLU A 321 22.90 -12.37 0.98
CA GLU A 321 23.12 -10.93 1.15
C GLU A 321 24.10 -10.59 2.29
N LEU A 322 25.02 -9.66 2.01
CA LEU A 322 26.05 -9.20 2.96
C LEU A 322 26.16 -7.67 2.92
N ASP A 323 25.96 -7.03 4.07
CA ASP A 323 26.18 -5.59 4.25
C ASP A 323 27.49 -5.32 4.98
N LEU A 324 28.43 -4.68 4.30
CA LEU A 324 29.74 -4.21 4.81
C LEU A 324 29.83 -2.68 4.81
N SER A 325 28.69 -1.97 4.70
CA SER A 325 28.67 -0.51 4.53
C SER A 325 29.22 0.26 5.74
N TYR A 326 29.65 1.51 5.56
CA TYR A 326 30.18 2.36 6.63
C TYR A 326 31.32 1.69 7.43
N ASN A 327 32.26 1.06 6.72
CA ASN A 327 33.48 0.46 7.29
C ASN A 327 34.72 1.16 6.70
N MET A 328 35.91 0.60 6.93
CA MET A 328 37.19 1.14 6.46
C MET A 328 37.83 0.25 5.37
N ILE A 329 37.03 -0.53 4.63
CA ILE A 329 37.53 -1.59 3.77
C ILE A 329 38.21 -1.01 2.53
N ALA A 330 39.49 -1.31 2.36
CA ALA A 330 40.27 -0.94 1.19
C ALA A 330 40.37 -2.09 0.15
N THR A 331 40.33 -3.35 0.61
CA THR A 331 40.37 -4.55 -0.24
C THR A 331 39.71 -5.76 0.45
N LEU A 332 39.30 -6.76 -0.33
CA LEU A 332 38.73 -8.03 0.13
C LEU A 332 39.49 -9.22 -0.49
N PRO A 333 39.73 -10.33 0.24
CA PRO A 333 40.53 -11.44 -0.29
C PRO A 333 39.93 -12.08 -1.54
N LYS A 334 40.78 -12.38 -2.52
CA LYS A 334 40.40 -12.88 -3.86
C LYS A 334 39.37 -14.03 -3.91
N ASN A 335 39.40 -14.93 -2.93
CA ASN A 335 38.55 -16.12 -2.90
C ASN A 335 37.46 -16.08 -1.81
N ILE A 336 37.22 -14.93 -1.17
CA ILE A 336 36.41 -14.81 0.05
C ILE A 336 34.96 -15.27 -0.10
N PHE A 337 34.41 -15.22 -1.32
CA PHE A 337 33.02 -15.61 -1.62
C PHE A 337 32.90 -16.91 -2.44
N ASN A 338 34.00 -17.61 -2.76
CA ASN A 338 34.03 -18.76 -3.69
C ASN A 338 33.15 -19.96 -3.29
N ARG A 339 32.66 -20.01 -2.04
CA ARG A 339 31.80 -21.08 -1.51
C ARG A 339 30.39 -20.60 -1.15
N THR A 340 30.11 -19.30 -1.26
CA THR A 340 28.82 -18.68 -0.89
C THR A 340 27.86 -18.63 -2.08
N SER A 341 26.58 -18.37 -1.80
CA SER A 341 25.54 -18.11 -2.80
C SER A 341 25.28 -16.59 -2.99
N LEU A 342 26.27 -15.76 -2.64
CA LEU A 342 26.11 -14.31 -2.44
C LEU A 342 25.60 -13.61 -3.70
N GLY A 343 24.37 -13.10 -3.66
CA GLY A 343 23.70 -12.36 -4.74
C GLY A 343 23.74 -10.85 -4.58
N ILE A 344 23.78 -10.34 -3.34
CA ILE A 344 23.72 -8.90 -3.02
C ILE A 344 24.88 -8.53 -2.07
N LEU A 345 25.67 -7.53 -2.46
CA LEU A 345 26.82 -7.06 -1.69
C LEU A 345 26.83 -5.54 -1.56
N HIS A 346 26.70 -5.03 -0.34
CA HIS A 346 26.80 -3.61 -0.04
C HIS A 346 28.18 -3.27 0.53
N LEU A 347 28.90 -2.37 -0.14
CA LEU A 347 30.22 -1.86 0.24
C LEU A 347 30.21 -0.32 0.33
N LYS A 348 29.03 0.27 0.49
CA LYS A 348 28.80 1.73 0.54
C LYS A 348 29.59 2.39 1.67
N TYR A 349 30.14 3.59 1.46
CA TYR A 349 30.96 4.30 2.46
C TYR A 349 32.12 3.43 3.01
N ASN A 350 33.05 3.06 2.14
CA ASN A 350 34.29 2.36 2.47
C ASN A 350 35.51 3.06 1.84
N GLU A 351 36.70 2.47 1.94
CA GLU A 351 37.96 3.04 1.44
C GLU A 351 38.44 2.42 0.11
N ILE A 352 37.55 1.81 -0.68
CA ILE A 352 37.92 1.15 -1.94
C ILE A 352 38.40 2.21 -2.95
N VAL A 353 39.61 2.03 -3.49
CA VAL A 353 40.25 2.96 -4.45
C VAL A 353 40.29 2.40 -5.87
N SER A 354 40.32 1.07 -6.04
CA SER A 354 40.57 0.43 -7.35
C SER A 354 39.89 -0.95 -7.49
N ASN A 355 40.60 -1.97 -7.98
CA ASN A 355 40.03 -3.25 -8.38
C ASN A 355 39.42 -4.02 -7.20
N LEU A 356 38.30 -4.68 -7.46
CA LEU A 356 37.80 -5.73 -6.60
C LEU A 356 38.61 -6.99 -6.90
N GLU A 357 39.48 -7.41 -5.98
CA GLU A 357 40.30 -8.61 -6.17
C GLU A 357 39.47 -9.91 -6.12
N PHE A 358 38.27 -9.85 -5.54
CA PHE A 358 37.41 -11.01 -5.32
C PHE A 358 36.67 -11.48 -6.58
N VAL A 359 36.48 -12.79 -6.67
CA VAL A 359 35.76 -13.46 -7.76
C VAL A 359 34.50 -14.12 -7.18
N THR A 360 33.36 -13.96 -7.85
CA THR A 360 32.13 -14.72 -7.54
C THR A 360 31.18 -14.69 -8.74
N LYS A 361 30.62 -15.86 -9.07
CA LYS A 361 29.67 -16.00 -10.18
C LYS A 361 28.25 -15.55 -9.82
N ASP A 362 27.94 -15.37 -8.53
CA ASP A 362 26.57 -15.30 -8.04
C ASP A 362 26.08 -13.86 -7.76
N VAL A 363 26.99 -12.90 -7.57
CA VAL A 363 26.64 -11.50 -7.27
C VAL A 363 25.95 -10.82 -8.45
N GLN A 364 24.72 -10.36 -8.22
CA GLN A 364 23.85 -9.66 -9.16
C GLN A 364 23.72 -8.16 -8.83
N LYS A 365 23.82 -7.79 -7.55
CA LYS A 365 23.74 -6.39 -7.09
C LYS A 365 24.99 -6.02 -6.29
N LEU A 366 25.57 -4.87 -6.62
CA LEU A 366 26.78 -4.35 -5.97
C LEU A 366 26.65 -2.84 -5.75
N ASP A 367 26.65 -2.41 -4.49
CA ASP A 367 26.73 -1.00 -4.11
C ASP A 367 28.16 -0.65 -3.66
N LEU A 368 28.84 0.20 -4.44
CA LEU A 368 30.16 0.78 -4.15
C LEU A 368 30.05 2.29 -3.89
N SER A 369 28.86 2.81 -3.59
CA SER A 369 28.65 4.26 -3.47
C SER A 369 29.47 4.87 -2.33
N SER A 370 29.87 6.13 -2.50
CA SER A 370 30.64 6.91 -1.52
C SER A 370 31.96 6.26 -1.09
N ASN A 371 32.63 5.57 -2.02
CA ASN A 371 34.00 5.06 -1.87
C ASN A 371 35.02 6.08 -2.42
N ARG A 372 36.29 5.67 -2.56
CA ARG A 372 37.41 6.51 -3.03
C ARG A 372 37.87 6.13 -4.45
N ILE A 373 36.99 5.55 -5.26
CA ILE A 373 37.32 5.06 -6.61
C ILE A 373 37.60 6.26 -7.51
N VAL A 374 38.80 6.31 -8.12
CA VAL A 374 39.23 7.44 -9.00
C VAL A 374 39.18 7.09 -10.49
N ASN A 375 39.43 5.83 -10.85
CA ASN A 375 39.42 5.36 -12.24
C ASN A 375 38.82 3.96 -12.33
N VAL A 376 37.85 3.77 -13.22
CA VAL A 376 37.27 2.45 -13.52
C VAL A 376 38.03 1.84 -14.71
N ASN A 377 38.72 0.72 -14.50
CA ASN A 377 39.52 0.05 -15.53
C ASN A 377 38.94 -1.31 -15.93
N ASN A 378 39.46 -1.91 -17.01
CA ASN A 378 38.93 -3.17 -17.59
C ASN A 378 39.15 -4.44 -16.76
N GLN A 379 39.85 -4.39 -15.62
CA GLN A 379 39.95 -5.52 -14.68
C GLN A 379 39.06 -5.34 -13.44
N MET A 380 38.46 -4.15 -13.22
CA MET A 380 37.85 -3.79 -11.93
C MET A 380 36.66 -4.69 -11.51
N PHE A 381 35.88 -5.18 -12.47
CA PHE A 381 34.73 -6.07 -12.26
C PHE A 381 34.93 -7.46 -12.91
N LYS A 382 36.19 -7.86 -13.12
CA LYS A 382 36.54 -9.13 -13.78
C LYS A 382 36.36 -10.29 -12.80
N GLY A 383 35.47 -11.23 -13.15
CA GLY A 383 35.11 -12.35 -12.27
C GLY A 383 33.84 -12.14 -11.45
N ILE A 384 33.09 -11.05 -11.70
CA ILE A 384 31.72 -10.82 -11.19
C ILE A 384 30.76 -10.53 -12.35
N GLU A 385 30.77 -11.40 -13.36
CA GLU A 385 30.18 -11.15 -14.68
C GLU A 385 28.64 -11.16 -14.72
N ASN A 386 27.99 -11.66 -13.67
CA ASN A 386 26.52 -11.75 -13.57
C ASN A 386 25.85 -10.50 -12.97
N LEU A 387 26.59 -9.42 -12.70
CA LEU A 387 26.04 -8.15 -12.26
C LEU A 387 24.92 -7.65 -13.18
N SER A 388 23.76 -7.37 -12.57
CA SER A 388 22.61 -6.72 -13.20
C SER A 388 22.41 -5.29 -12.68
N ASN A 389 22.88 -4.98 -11.47
CA ASN A 389 22.78 -3.66 -10.85
C ASN A 389 24.14 -3.25 -10.27
N LEU A 390 24.69 -2.13 -10.74
CA LEU A 390 25.97 -1.58 -10.28
C LEU A 390 25.81 -0.11 -9.86
N VAL A 391 26.08 0.18 -8.59
CA VAL A 391 26.00 1.54 -8.03
C VAL A 391 27.41 2.02 -7.69
N LEU A 392 27.82 3.14 -8.30
CA LEU A 392 29.13 3.80 -8.15
C LEU A 392 28.96 5.28 -7.73
N LYS A 393 27.77 5.65 -7.26
CA LYS A 393 27.37 7.02 -6.91
C LYS A 393 28.30 7.64 -5.86
N GLY A 394 28.59 8.94 -5.94
CA GLY A 394 29.31 9.65 -4.87
C GLY A 394 30.80 9.29 -4.74
N ASN A 395 31.42 8.74 -5.79
CA ASN A 395 32.85 8.43 -5.82
C ASN A 395 33.66 9.60 -6.40
N LEU A 396 34.96 9.37 -6.65
CA LEU A 396 35.87 10.35 -7.24
C LEU A 396 36.22 10.00 -8.71
N ILE A 397 35.32 9.29 -9.41
CA ILE A 397 35.63 8.69 -10.71
C ILE A 397 35.81 9.79 -11.74
N LYS A 398 37.03 9.91 -12.25
CA LYS A 398 37.41 10.87 -13.30
C LYS A 398 37.32 10.27 -14.69
N ARG A 399 37.63 8.98 -14.82
CA ARG A 399 37.69 8.26 -16.09
C ARG A 399 37.20 6.83 -15.98
N ILE A 400 36.51 6.40 -17.03
CA ILE A 400 36.09 5.03 -17.26
C ILE A 400 36.82 4.55 -18.51
N HIS A 401 37.57 3.46 -18.39
CA HIS A 401 38.20 2.81 -19.52
C HIS A 401 37.11 2.24 -20.45
N PRO A 402 37.19 2.40 -21.79
CA PRO A 402 36.13 1.95 -22.71
C PRO A 402 35.74 0.49 -22.53
N GLY A 403 36.72 -0.36 -22.21
CA GLY A 403 36.51 -1.78 -21.91
C GLY A 403 36.03 -2.13 -20.49
N ALA A 404 35.63 -1.17 -19.65
CA ALA A 404 35.32 -1.38 -18.22
C ALA A 404 34.18 -2.38 -17.97
N PHE A 405 33.10 -2.31 -18.74
CA PHE A 405 31.87 -3.07 -18.48
C PHE A 405 31.65 -4.24 -19.47
N LEU A 406 32.65 -4.57 -20.31
CA LEU A 406 32.52 -5.56 -21.39
C LEU A 406 32.15 -6.98 -20.92
N THR A 407 32.48 -7.34 -19.68
CA THR A 407 32.12 -8.63 -19.05
C THR A 407 30.69 -8.63 -18.52
N LEU A 408 30.14 -7.49 -18.13
CA LEU A 408 28.88 -7.34 -17.39
C LEU A 408 27.66 -7.37 -18.34
N LYS A 409 27.52 -8.47 -19.09
CA LYS A 409 26.52 -8.61 -20.17
C LYS A 409 25.07 -8.50 -19.67
N ASN A 410 24.84 -8.82 -18.40
CA ASN A 410 23.51 -8.81 -17.77
C ASN A 410 23.14 -7.46 -17.13
N LEU A 411 23.99 -6.43 -17.28
CA LEU A 411 23.85 -5.14 -16.61
C LEU A 411 22.63 -4.36 -17.12
N ARG A 412 21.68 -4.10 -16.23
CA ARG A 412 20.42 -3.36 -16.47
C ARG A 412 20.42 -1.98 -15.84
N TYR A 413 21.00 -1.85 -14.65
CA TYR A 413 21.08 -0.59 -13.91
C TYR A 413 22.55 -0.20 -13.70
N ILE A 414 22.92 1.01 -14.13
CA ILE A 414 24.18 1.65 -13.74
C ILE A 414 23.97 3.07 -13.23
N ASP A 415 24.61 3.38 -12.10
CA ASP A 415 24.59 4.69 -11.47
C ASP A 415 26.02 5.19 -11.21
N LEU A 416 26.43 6.18 -12.00
CA LEU A 416 27.70 6.90 -11.94
C LEU A 416 27.50 8.33 -11.43
N SER A 417 26.36 8.62 -10.80
CA SER A 417 26.00 9.98 -10.39
C SER A 417 26.93 10.53 -9.30
N TYR A 418 27.02 11.85 -9.15
CA TYR A 418 27.87 12.51 -8.14
C TYR A 418 29.34 12.03 -8.20
N ASN A 419 29.98 12.24 -9.35
CA ASN A 419 31.38 11.85 -9.63
C ASN A 419 32.12 13.02 -10.32
N ASP A 420 33.38 12.82 -10.72
CA ASP A 420 34.25 13.87 -11.28
C ASP A 420 34.63 13.60 -12.76
N LEU A 421 33.73 12.95 -13.51
CA LEU A 421 34.01 12.46 -14.87
C LEU A 421 34.44 13.59 -15.81
N ASP A 422 35.62 13.47 -16.43
CA ASP A 422 36.09 14.44 -17.43
C ASP A 422 35.61 14.12 -18.86
N GLN A 423 35.28 12.85 -19.12
CA GLN A 423 34.70 12.36 -20.37
C GLN A 423 34.02 11.00 -20.15
N ILE A 424 33.15 10.61 -21.07
CA ILE A 424 32.69 9.23 -21.24
C ILE A 424 32.87 8.82 -22.70
N ASN A 425 33.32 7.59 -22.94
CA ASN A 425 33.59 7.11 -24.30
C ASN A 425 32.37 6.41 -24.91
N SER A 426 32.18 6.51 -26.22
CA SER A 426 31.09 5.85 -26.97
C SER A 426 31.03 4.33 -26.76
N LEU A 427 32.19 3.66 -26.66
CA LEU A 427 32.28 2.21 -26.47
C LEU A 427 32.06 1.74 -25.02
N THR A 428 31.86 2.66 -24.06
CA THR A 428 31.79 2.33 -22.61
C THR A 428 30.74 1.24 -22.30
N PHE A 429 29.63 1.22 -23.03
CA PHE A 429 28.51 0.29 -22.83
C PHE A 429 28.37 -0.75 -23.96
N LEU A 430 29.43 -0.99 -24.74
CA LEU A 430 29.39 -1.77 -26.00
C LEU A 430 28.79 -3.19 -25.88
N LYS A 431 28.81 -3.81 -24.69
CA LYS A 431 28.25 -5.16 -24.46
C LYS A 431 27.05 -5.18 -23.49
N ASN A 432 26.57 -4.00 -23.09
CA ASN A 432 25.57 -3.82 -22.05
C ASN A 432 24.23 -3.36 -22.67
N SER A 433 23.81 -4.05 -23.74
CA SER A 433 22.64 -3.66 -24.55
C SER A 433 21.32 -3.74 -23.77
N ASP A 434 21.27 -4.56 -22.72
CA ASP A 434 20.12 -4.71 -21.82
C ASP A 434 20.12 -3.68 -20.67
N LEU A 435 20.95 -2.63 -20.74
CA LEU A 435 20.81 -1.46 -19.89
C LEU A 435 19.40 -0.87 -20.05
N GLU A 436 18.71 -0.71 -18.93
CA GLU A 436 17.39 -0.12 -18.78
C GLU A 436 17.48 1.31 -18.21
N VAL A 437 18.45 1.52 -17.31
CA VAL A 437 18.66 2.78 -16.57
C VAL A 437 20.15 3.17 -16.58
N ILE A 438 20.42 4.40 -16.99
CA ILE A 438 21.75 5.03 -16.92
C ILE A 438 21.63 6.36 -16.17
N ARG A 439 22.35 6.48 -15.04
CA ARG A 439 22.55 7.76 -14.33
C ARG A 439 24.01 8.19 -14.41
N ILE A 440 24.25 9.40 -14.91
CA ILE A 440 25.55 10.07 -14.96
C ILE A 440 25.47 11.53 -14.47
N ASN A 441 24.35 11.92 -13.85
CA ASN A 441 24.10 13.28 -13.35
C ASN A 441 24.99 13.69 -12.18
N ASN A 442 25.11 15.00 -11.94
CA ASN A 442 26.02 15.58 -10.95
C ASN A 442 27.49 15.23 -11.24
N ASN A 443 27.89 15.23 -12.52
CA ASN A 443 29.29 15.12 -12.97
C ASN A 443 29.75 16.47 -13.54
N MET A 444 30.08 17.41 -12.65
CA MET A 444 30.34 18.84 -12.94
C MET A 444 31.63 19.13 -13.74
N ARG A 445 32.24 18.12 -14.36
CA ARG A 445 33.38 18.24 -15.30
C ARG A 445 33.12 17.58 -16.66
N LEU A 446 31.98 16.93 -16.82
CA LEU A 446 31.60 16.25 -18.06
C LEU A 446 31.04 17.28 -19.03
N LYS A 447 31.87 17.72 -19.98
CA LYS A 447 31.56 18.81 -20.93
C LYS A 447 30.80 18.39 -22.19
N THR A 448 30.88 17.12 -22.56
CA THR A 448 30.29 16.56 -23.78
C THR A 448 29.92 15.09 -23.58
N LEU A 449 28.78 14.67 -24.12
CA LEU A 449 28.50 13.26 -24.40
C LEU A 449 29.15 12.87 -25.74
N PRO A 450 29.30 11.57 -26.07
CA PRO A 450 29.87 11.16 -27.35
C PRO A 450 29.08 11.74 -28.54
N ASN A 451 29.77 12.40 -29.48
CA ASN A 451 29.14 13.05 -30.62
C ASN A 451 28.52 12.04 -31.59
N GLU A 452 29.15 10.88 -31.70
CA GLU A 452 28.67 9.70 -32.40
C GLU A 452 27.60 8.92 -31.63
N GLY A 453 27.26 9.32 -30.39
CA GLY A 453 26.39 8.58 -29.48
C GLY A 453 27.05 7.33 -28.87
N PHE A 454 26.37 6.68 -27.93
CA PHE A 454 26.87 5.42 -27.36
C PHE A 454 26.74 4.26 -28.35
N GLU A 455 27.80 3.47 -28.49
CA GLU A 455 27.81 2.26 -29.33
C GLU A 455 27.39 1.02 -28.55
N THR A 456 26.75 0.09 -29.24
CA THR A 456 26.25 -1.18 -28.71
C THR A 456 26.49 -2.28 -29.73
N ALA A 457 26.82 -3.49 -29.28
CA ALA A 457 27.02 -4.65 -30.16
C ALA A 457 25.70 -5.31 -30.62
N GLN A 458 24.56 -4.77 -30.19
CA GLN A 458 23.22 -5.06 -30.73
C GLN A 458 22.74 -3.90 -31.61
N LYS A 459 21.48 -3.92 -32.06
CA LYS A 459 20.91 -2.83 -32.88
C LYS A 459 20.62 -1.54 -32.08
N SER A 460 20.31 -1.68 -30.79
CA SER A 460 19.89 -0.60 -29.89
C SER A 460 20.11 -1.02 -28.43
N PHE A 461 20.06 -0.06 -27.52
CA PHE A 461 19.92 -0.30 -26.08
C PHE A 461 18.44 -0.40 -25.67
N HIS A 462 18.17 -1.06 -24.54
CA HIS A 462 16.84 -1.11 -23.91
C HIS A 462 16.57 0.04 -22.91
N VAL A 463 17.40 1.09 -22.91
CA VAL A 463 17.35 2.20 -21.93
C VAL A 463 16.02 2.94 -22.03
N PHE A 464 15.27 2.97 -20.93
CA PHE A 464 14.05 3.77 -20.79
C PHE A 464 14.29 5.07 -20.03
N MET A 465 15.31 5.15 -19.18
CA MET A 465 15.65 6.36 -18.41
C MET A 465 17.14 6.71 -18.54
N PHE A 466 17.42 7.92 -19.01
CA PHE A 466 18.76 8.49 -19.09
C PHE A 466 18.80 9.83 -18.33
N ASP A 467 19.74 9.96 -17.40
CA ASP A 467 19.84 11.09 -16.47
C ASP A 467 21.27 11.65 -16.46
N ALA A 468 21.42 12.86 -17.00
CA ALA A 468 22.68 13.60 -17.11
C ALA A 468 22.52 15.07 -16.68
N SER A 469 21.57 15.36 -15.79
CA SER A 469 21.42 16.69 -15.18
C SER A 469 22.63 17.10 -14.33
N ASN A 470 22.77 18.38 -14.01
CA ASN A 470 23.83 18.93 -13.15
C ASN A 470 25.25 18.57 -13.60
N CYS A 471 25.51 18.57 -14.91
CA CYS A 471 26.85 18.39 -15.48
C CYS A 471 27.33 19.70 -16.11
N ASP A 472 28.44 19.68 -16.85
CA ASP A 472 29.02 20.86 -17.51
C ASP A 472 28.79 20.79 -19.03
N LEU A 473 27.72 20.10 -19.46
CA LEU A 473 27.47 19.79 -20.88
C LEU A 473 27.20 21.08 -21.65
N SER A 474 28.11 21.46 -22.56
CA SER A 474 27.95 22.69 -23.36
C SER A 474 27.41 22.43 -24.77
N THR A 475 27.66 21.25 -25.31
CA THR A 475 27.22 20.86 -26.66
C THR A 475 26.75 19.41 -26.72
N LEU A 476 25.75 19.17 -27.57
CA LEU A 476 25.23 17.86 -27.93
C LEU A 476 25.24 17.71 -29.46
N SER A 477 25.10 16.47 -29.95
CA SER A 477 25.06 16.15 -31.38
C SER A 477 23.73 15.49 -31.73
N ASP A 478 23.23 15.68 -32.95
CA ASP A 478 22.04 14.97 -33.48
C ASP A 478 22.12 13.44 -33.29
N ASN A 479 23.34 12.89 -33.22
CA ASN A 479 23.61 11.46 -33.06
C ASN A 479 23.68 10.97 -31.60
N THR A 480 23.69 11.85 -30.59
CA THR A 480 23.99 11.50 -29.19
C THR A 480 23.11 10.35 -28.65
N PHE A 481 21.82 10.31 -29.00
CA PHE A 481 20.88 9.28 -28.57
C PHE A 481 20.47 8.28 -29.67
N LYS A 482 21.18 8.22 -30.81
CA LYS A 482 20.80 7.43 -32.00
C LYS A 482 20.52 5.93 -31.74
N THR A 483 21.12 5.37 -30.68
CA THR A 483 21.06 3.95 -30.30
C THR A 483 20.07 3.67 -29.17
N MET A 484 19.36 4.68 -28.64
CA MET A 484 18.49 4.57 -27.46
C MET A 484 17.00 4.91 -27.75
N PRO A 485 16.34 4.29 -28.75
CA PRO A 485 14.98 4.64 -29.17
C PRO A 485 13.87 4.27 -28.17
N PHE A 486 14.24 3.65 -27.04
CA PHE A 486 13.31 3.21 -25.98
C PHE A 486 13.20 4.21 -24.82
N ILE A 487 13.97 5.31 -24.83
CA ILE A 487 13.93 6.32 -23.76
C ILE A 487 12.52 6.90 -23.64
N THR A 488 11.93 6.78 -22.46
CA THR A 488 10.69 7.44 -22.04
C THR A 488 10.96 8.65 -21.15
N ARG A 489 12.11 8.70 -20.47
CA ARG A 489 12.54 9.75 -19.53
C ARG A 489 13.96 10.22 -19.83
N LEU A 490 14.11 11.50 -20.15
CA LEU A 490 15.41 12.13 -20.43
C LEU A 490 15.59 13.39 -19.57
N TYR A 491 16.60 13.38 -18.69
CA TYR A 491 16.94 14.51 -17.83
C TYR A 491 18.31 15.08 -18.24
N LEU A 492 18.32 16.36 -18.62
CA LEU A 492 19.46 17.14 -19.12
C LEU A 492 19.54 18.53 -18.47
N SER A 493 18.79 18.75 -17.39
CA SER A 493 18.68 20.03 -16.69
C SER A 493 19.92 20.42 -15.89
N GLY A 494 20.13 21.71 -15.64
CA GLY A 494 21.31 22.20 -14.91
C GLY A 494 22.61 21.94 -15.67
N ASN A 495 22.65 22.32 -16.94
CA ASN A 495 23.80 22.16 -17.83
C ASN A 495 24.10 23.50 -18.54
N ASN A 496 25.11 23.52 -19.41
CA ASN A 496 25.56 24.72 -20.13
C ASN A 496 25.18 24.68 -21.63
N ILE A 497 24.09 24.00 -22.01
CA ILE A 497 23.76 23.72 -23.42
C ILE A 497 23.36 25.01 -24.13
N GLU A 498 24.26 25.56 -24.95
CA GLU A 498 24.03 26.78 -25.74
C GLU A 498 23.08 26.57 -26.92
N LYS A 499 22.95 25.32 -27.40
CA LYS A 499 22.11 24.98 -28.57
C LYS A 499 21.65 23.53 -28.54
N VAL A 500 20.36 23.33 -28.76
CA VAL A 500 19.75 22.01 -29.02
C VAL A 500 19.84 21.69 -30.53
N PRO A 501 20.49 20.58 -30.96
CA PRO A 501 20.50 20.13 -32.35
C PRO A 501 19.11 19.66 -32.81
N LYS A 502 18.73 19.96 -34.06
CA LYS A 502 17.34 19.80 -34.54
C LYS A 502 16.87 18.34 -34.60
N ASP A 503 17.77 17.37 -34.77
CA ASP A 503 17.44 15.95 -34.88
C ASP A 503 17.76 15.18 -33.57
N LEU A 504 18.23 15.84 -32.50
CA LEU A 504 18.68 15.23 -31.23
C LEU A 504 17.66 14.25 -30.63
N PHE A 505 16.38 14.61 -30.63
CA PHE A 505 15.30 13.77 -30.09
C PHE A 505 14.57 12.94 -31.16
N SER A 506 14.95 13.08 -32.44
CA SER A 506 14.38 12.34 -33.57
C SER A 506 14.39 10.80 -33.39
N PRO A 507 15.40 10.17 -32.75
CA PRO A 507 15.38 8.74 -32.43
C PRO A 507 14.40 8.35 -31.31
N LEU A 508 14.00 9.28 -30.45
CA LEU A 508 13.34 9.03 -29.16
C LEU A 508 11.82 8.94 -29.30
N VAL A 509 11.36 8.02 -30.14
CA VAL A 509 9.93 7.84 -30.50
C VAL A 509 9.00 7.45 -29.34
N ARG A 510 9.54 7.19 -28.15
CA ARG A 510 8.79 6.87 -26.92
C ARG A 510 8.95 7.90 -25.80
N LEU A 511 9.54 9.07 -26.08
CA LEU A 511 9.85 10.08 -25.08
C LEU A 511 8.56 10.65 -24.47
N MET A 512 8.36 10.43 -23.16
CA MET A 512 7.18 10.87 -22.39
C MET A 512 7.48 12.06 -21.47
N GLU A 513 8.71 12.16 -20.98
CA GLU A 513 9.13 13.16 -19.99
C GLU A 513 10.55 13.63 -20.35
N LEU A 514 10.67 14.92 -20.68
CA LEU A 514 11.92 15.57 -21.07
C LEU A 514 12.17 16.78 -20.16
N ASP A 515 13.36 16.86 -19.58
CA ASP A 515 13.81 18.03 -18.81
C ASP A 515 15.08 18.63 -19.37
N LEU A 516 14.98 19.88 -19.82
CA LEU A 516 16.05 20.73 -20.35
C LEU A 516 16.21 22.03 -19.54
N SER A 517 15.56 22.13 -18.37
CA SER A 517 15.57 23.37 -17.58
C SER A 517 16.97 23.74 -17.07
N ASN A 518 17.22 25.01 -16.75
CA ASN A 518 18.51 25.51 -16.27
C ASN A 518 19.63 25.21 -17.30
N ASN A 519 19.53 25.84 -18.49
CA ASN A 519 20.46 25.71 -19.62
C ASN A 519 20.62 27.07 -20.33
N LEU A 520 21.36 27.11 -21.46
CA LEU A 520 21.82 28.36 -22.11
C LEU A 520 21.30 28.56 -23.54
N PHE A 521 20.28 27.82 -23.99
CA PHE A 521 19.78 27.93 -25.37
C PHE A 521 18.66 28.97 -25.50
N SER A 522 18.77 29.85 -26.50
CA SER A 522 17.79 30.94 -26.72
C SER A 522 16.69 30.64 -27.74
N ASN A 523 16.75 29.48 -28.39
CA ASN A 523 15.74 29.04 -29.35
C ASN A 523 15.73 27.52 -29.51
N LEU A 524 14.62 27.01 -30.06
CA LEU A 524 14.41 25.62 -30.45
C LEU A 524 13.99 25.56 -31.93
N ASP A 525 14.44 24.52 -32.64
CA ASP A 525 14.03 24.30 -34.03
C ASP A 525 12.52 23.97 -34.11
N PRO A 526 11.73 24.58 -35.03
CA PRO A 526 10.30 24.26 -35.19
C PRO A 526 9.95 22.78 -35.47
N GLN A 527 10.94 21.93 -35.77
CA GLN A 527 10.77 20.49 -36.01
C GLN A 527 11.35 19.60 -34.87
N ILE A 528 11.90 20.18 -33.80
CA ILE A 528 12.66 19.46 -32.74
C ILE A 528 11.91 18.27 -32.10
N PHE A 529 10.57 18.33 -32.03
CA PHE A 529 9.73 17.27 -31.44
C PHE A 529 8.93 16.45 -32.47
N TRP A 530 9.25 16.52 -33.77
CA TRP A 530 8.44 15.92 -34.85
C TRP A 530 8.13 14.42 -34.67
N ASN A 531 9.03 13.67 -34.02
CA ASN A 531 8.87 12.23 -33.76
C ASN A 531 8.42 11.90 -32.32
N ASN A 532 8.28 12.89 -31.43
CA ASN A 532 8.10 12.69 -29.99
C ASN A 532 6.62 12.87 -29.59
N GLN A 533 5.74 12.11 -30.24
CA GLN A 533 4.28 12.29 -30.13
C GLN A 533 3.74 11.93 -28.73
N ASP A 534 4.38 10.97 -28.06
CA ASP A 534 4.02 10.48 -26.71
C ASP A 534 4.44 11.42 -25.57
N LEU A 535 5.01 12.60 -25.86
CA LEU A 535 5.51 13.54 -24.86
C LEU A 535 4.38 14.09 -23.98
N LEU A 536 4.41 13.75 -22.68
CA LEU A 536 3.45 14.17 -21.66
C LEU A 536 3.95 15.36 -20.82
N LYS A 537 5.26 15.47 -20.60
CA LYS A 537 5.87 16.57 -19.84
C LYS A 537 7.09 17.17 -20.53
N LEU A 538 7.20 18.50 -20.49
CA LEU A 538 8.30 19.24 -21.10
C LEU A 538 8.84 20.36 -20.19
N ASN A 539 9.98 20.06 -19.58
CA ASN A 539 10.86 20.91 -18.77
C ASN A 539 11.65 21.98 -19.56
N LEU A 540 11.28 23.26 -19.71
CA LEU A 540 12.12 24.29 -20.37
C LEU A 540 12.51 25.50 -19.49
N ASN A 541 12.17 25.54 -18.20
CA ASN A 541 12.44 26.66 -17.28
C ASN A 541 13.93 27.09 -17.25
N ALA A 542 14.22 28.34 -16.88
CA ALA A 542 15.59 28.84 -16.67
C ALA A 542 16.46 28.65 -17.93
N ASN A 543 16.00 29.21 -19.05
CA ASN A 543 16.70 29.25 -20.34
C ASN A 543 16.50 30.62 -21.00
N PRO A 544 17.50 31.19 -21.71
CA PRO A 544 17.43 32.55 -22.28
C PRO A 544 16.57 32.64 -23.56
N ILE A 545 15.36 32.08 -23.54
CA ILE A 545 14.49 31.93 -24.70
C ILE A 545 13.68 33.21 -24.92
N GLU A 546 14.13 34.06 -25.87
CA GLU A 546 13.43 35.30 -26.25
C GLU A 546 12.04 35.04 -26.88
N SER A 547 11.86 33.90 -27.56
CA SER A 547 10.65 33.62 -28.33
C SER A 547 10.37 32.12 -28.59
N LEU A 548 9.09 31.75 -28.56
CA LEU A 548 8.60 30.41 -28.93
C LEU A 548 7.49 30.48 -30.00
N SER A 549 7.42 29.45 -30.84
CA SER A 549 6.38 29.30 -31.87
C SER A 549 5.42 28.17 -31.52
N THR A 550 4.12 28.41 -31.72
CA THR A 550 3.05 27.38 -31.59
C THR A 550 3.29 26.13 -32.45
N LYS A 551 4.16 26.20 -33.47
CA LYS A 551 4.52 25.06 -34.33
C LYS A 551 5.31 23.97 -33.60
N ILE A 552 6.14 24.34 -32.63
CA ILE A 552 7.00 23.41 -31.87
C ILE A 552 6.16 22.33 -31.16
N PHE A 553 4.97 22.72 -30.70
CA PHE A 553 4.06 21.88 -29.92
C PHE A 553 2.92 21.24 -30.75
N ALA A 554 2.93 21.42 -32.08
CA ALA A 554 1.97 20.76 -32.96
C ALA A 554 2.20 19.24 -33.09
N PRO A 555 3.44 18.71 -33.07
CA PRO A 555 3.71 17.28 -33.05
C PRO A 555 3.51 16.59 -31.69
N THR A 556 3.24 17.33 -30.61
CA THR A 556 3.14 16.80 -29.22
C THR A 556 1.68 16.86 -28.71
N PRO A 557 0.75 16.05 -29.25
CA PRO A 557 -0.68 16.17 -28.95
C PRO A 557 -1.06 15.77 -27.53
N TYR A 558 -0.23 14.96 -26.85
CA TYR A 558 -0.50 14.42 -25.51
C TYR A 558 0.17 15.21 -24.38
N LEU A 559 0.81 16.36 -24.66
CA LEU A 559 1.49 17.15 -23.63
C LEU A 559 0.49 17.65 -22.57
N GLU A 560 0.74 17.29 -21.31
CA GLU A 560 -0.09 17.60 -20.14
C GLU A 560 0.55 18.64 -19.21
N ASP A 561 1.89 18.70 -19.17
CA ASP A 561 2.68 19.62 -18.34
C ASP A 561 3.75 20.33 -19.20
N LEU A 562 3.75 21.67 -19.18
CA LEU A 562 4.69 22.52 -19.90
C LEU A 562 5.18 23.65 -18.98
N ASP A 563 6.49 23.81 -18.91
CA ASP A 563 7.13 24.89 -18.18
C ASP A 563 8.04 25.69 -19.11
N ILE A 564 7.80 27.00 -19.16
CA ILE A 564 8.59 28.01 -19.87
C ILE A 564 8.88 29.21 -18.95
N SER A 565 8.86 29.01 -17.63
CA SER A 565 9.12 30.06 -16.64
C SER A 565 10.60 30.37 -16.47
N ASP A 566 10.93 31.58 -15.99
CA ASP A 566 12.32 32.03 -15.84
C ASP A 566 13.05 32.04 -17.19
N CYS A 567 12.39 32.62 -18.20
CA CYS A 567 12.89 32.74 -19.57
C CYS A 567 12.76 34.21 -20.05
N ASP A 568 13.39 34.56 -21.16
CA ASP A 568 13.39 35.91 -21.71
C ASP A 568 12.16 36.22 -22.61
N LEU A 569 11.02 35.52 -22.43
CA LEU A 569 9.89 35.63 -23.36
C LEU A 569 9.18 36.98 -23.25
N ILE A 570 9.14 37.73 -24.35
CA ILE A 570 8.35 38.97 -24.46
C ILE A 570 6.85 38.73 -24.73
N SER A 571 6.48 37.49 -25.08
CA SER A 571 5.11 37.02 -25.35
C SER A 571 5.06 35.50 -25.22
N LEU A 572 3.92 34.93 -24.80
CA LEU A 572 3.75 33.46 -24.73
C LEU A 572 4.13 32.77 -26.05
N TRP A 573 3.62 33.30 -27.17
CA TRP A 573 3.91 32.81 -28.51
C TRP A 573 4.26 34.00 -29.41
N HIS A 574 5.41 33.96 -30.08
CA HIS A 574 5.81 34.96 -31.08
C HIS A 574 4.84 35.03 -32.27
N ASP A 575 4.10 33.96 -32.52
CA ASP A 575 3.04 33.91 -33.53
C ASP A 575 1.61 34.02 -32.96
N SER A 576 1.47 34.59 -31.76
CA SER A 576 0.23 35.18 -31.27
C SER A 576 -0.15 36.40 -32.12
N SER A 577 -1.47 36.60 -32.32
CA SER A 577 -2.03 37.86 -32.82
C SER A 577 -3.54 37.87 -32.59
N LYS A 578 -4.16 39.06 -32.56
CA LYS A 578 -5.62 39.20 -32.42
C LYS A 578 -6.46 38.57 -33.55
N GLN A 579 -5.82 37.99 -34.59
CA GLN A 579 -6.49 37.41 -35.77
C GLN A 579 -5.93 36.04 -36.19
N ALA A 580 -4.95 35.46 -35.48
CA ALA A 580 -4.39 34.15 -35.77
C ALA A 580 -3.87 33.46 -34.49
N ARG A 581 -3.94 32.13 -34.34
CA ARG A 581 -4.13 31.10 -35.39
C ARG A 581 -5.25 30.11 -35.08
N VAL A 582 -5.93 29.64 -36.14
CA VAL A 582 -6.64 28.35 -36.10
C VAL A 582 -5.62 27.25 -36.35
N GLY A 583 -5.17 26.61 -35.27
CA GLY A 583 -4.25 25.47 -35.28
C GLY A 583 -4.43 24.69 -33.98
N ASP A 584 -4.47 23.36 -34.05
CA ASP A 584 -5.12 22.55 -33.02
C ASP A 584 -4.10 21.92 -32.03
N PHE A 585 -3.25 22.76 -31.44
CA PHE A 585 -2.09 22.40 -30.57
C PHE A 585 -2.41 22.46 -29.06
N LEU A 586 -1.60 21.78 -28.23
CA LEU A 586 -1.65 21.80 -26.75
C LEU A 586 -3.03 21.56 -26.09
N LYS A 587 -3.91 20.80 -26.76
CA LYS A 587 -5.29 20.52 -26.30
C LYS A 587 -5.36 19.88 -24.90
N ASN A 588 -4.42 18.97 -24.63
CA ASN A 588 -4.39 18.14 -23.43
C ASN A 588 -3.60 18.77 -22.27
N LEU A 589 -3.05 19.97 -22.47
CA LEU A 589 -2.26 20.66 -21.47
C LEU A 589 -3.12 20.98 -20.23
N LYS A 590 -2.67 20.52 -19.06
CA LYS A 590 -3.33 20.66 -17.75
C LYS A 590 -2.58 21.65 -16.86
N VAL A 591 -1.25 21.64 -16.92
CA VAL A 591 -0.36 22.52 -16.17
C VAL A 591 0.46 23.32 -17.17
N PHE A 592 0.43 24.64 -17.05
CA PHE A 592 1.25 25.56 -17.84
C PHE A 592 1.91 26.59 -16.92
N ASN A 593 3.22 26.74 -16.99
CA ASN A 593 3.95 27.74 -16.21
C ASN A 593 4.73 28.68 -17.14
N ALA A 594 4.40 29.97 -17.08
CA ALA A 594 5.08 31.05 -17.80
C ALA A 594 5.34 32.24 -16.85
N SER A 595 5.55 31.95 -15.56
CA SER A 595 5.98 32.93 -14.55
C SER A 595 7.43 33.41 -14.79
N ASN A 596 7.85 34.51 -14.17
CA ASN A 596 9.21 35.08 -14.29
C ASN A 596 9.64 35.21 -15.76
N ASN A 597 8.96 36.03 -16.55
CA ASN A 597 9.31 36.32 -17.94
C ASN A 597 9.05 37.81 -18.23
N ASP A 598 9.44 38.30 -19.42
CA ASP A 598 9.26 39.70 -19.82
C ASP A 598 7.91 39.96 -20.55
N ILE A 599 6.90 39.11 -20.32
CA ILE A 599 5.62 39.17 -21.03
C ILE A 599 4.78 40.36 -20.58
N LYS A 600 4.52 41.28 -21.52
CA LYS A 600 3.67 42.47 -21.29
C LYS A 600 2.20 42.26 -21.63
N ASN A 601 1.93 41.49 -22.68
CA ASN A 601 0.64 41.38 -23.32
C ASN A 601 0.31 39.93 -23.64
N ILE A 602 -0.91 39.50 -23.27
CA ILE A 602 -1.40 38.12 -23.44
C ILE A 602 -2.88 38.19 -23.83
N TYR A 603 -3.28 37.39 -24.82
CA TYR A 603 -4.65 37.37 -25.34
C TYR A 603 -5.35 36.06 -24.99
N ALA A 604 -6.67 36.09 -24.79
CA ALA A 604 -7.46 34.88 -24.57
C ALA A 604 -7.42 33.90 -25.77
N SER A 605 -7.02 34.36 -26.96
CA SER A 605 -6.71 33.51 -28.12
C SER A 605 -5.55 32.56 -27.87
N ASP A 606 -4.54 32.97 -27.11
CA ASP A 606 -3.25 32.28 -26.96
C ASP A 606 -3.37 31.00 -26.12
N LEU A 607 -4.47 30.90 -25.35
CA LEU A 607 -4.87 29.77 -24.50
C LEU A 607 -6.17 29.10 -25.00
N SER A 608 -6.73 29.56 -26.13
CA SER A 608 -8.06 29.16 -26.60
C SER A 608 -8.14 27.65 -26.91
N THR A 609 -7.04 27.07 -27.40
CA THR A 609 -6.86 25.66 -27.77
C THR A 609 -6.68 24.74 -26.55
N MET A 610 -6.12 25.25 -25.45
CA MET A 610 -5.82 24.52 -24.21
C MET A 610 -7.10 24.33 -23.39
N LYS A 611 -7.95 23.42 -23.85
CA LYS A 611 -9.29 23.17 -23.30
C LYS A 611 -9.26 22.47 -21.93
N ASN A 612 -8.18 21.73 -21.64
CA ASN A 612 -8.02 20.93 -20.43
C ASN A 612 -7.17 21.63 -19.35
N LEU A 613 -6.82 22.91 -19.54
CA LEU A 613 -5.92 23.66 -18.66
C LEU A 613 -6.54 23.86 -17.28
N LYS A 614 -5.92 23.26 -16.26
CA LYS A 614 -6.31 23.37 -14.84
C LYS A 614 -5.51 24.44 -14.10
N VAL A 615 -4.19 24.47 -14.31
CA VAL A 615 -3.25 25.34 -13.59
C VAL A 615 -2.49 26.20 -14.59
N PHE A 616 -2.47 27.52 -14.36
CA PHE A 616 -1.69 28.44 -15.16
C PHE A 616 -0.96 29.45 -14.25
N ASP A 617 0.36 29.54 -14.38
CA ASP A 617 1.15 30.52 -13.63
C ASP A 617 1.74 31.60 -14.55
N LEU A 618 1.52 32.86 -14.18
CA LEU A 618 1.95 34.08 -14.86
C LEU A 618 2.59 35.12 -13.90
N LYS A 619 2.84 34.76 -12.63
CA LYS A 619 3.42 35.73 -11.66
C LYS A 619 4.76 36.26 -12.16
N ASN A 620 5.13 37.44 -11.68
CA ASN A 620 6.41 38.09 -11.98
C ASN A 620 6.66 38.33 -13.48
N ASN A 621 5.61 38.71 -14.22
CA ASN A 621 5.69 39.26 -15.57
C ASN A 621 5.36 40.77 -15.57
N PRO A 622 5.94 41.60 -16.45
CA PRO A 622 5.68 43.04 -16.57
C PRO A 622 4.37 43.36 -17.31
N LEU A 623 3.28 42.72 -16.89
CA LEU A 623 1.96 42.74 -17.54
C LEU A 623 1.33 44.15 -17.55
N GLU A 624 0.82 44.57 -18.70
CA GLU A 624 0.15 45.86 -18.90
C GLU A 624 -1.36 45.76 -18.64
N CYS A 625 -1.92 46.64 -17.81
CA CYS A 625 -3.37 46.65 -17.55
C CYS A 625 -4.16 47.29 -18.70
N ASN A 626 -4.56 46.48 -19.67
CA ASN A 626 -5.43 46.88 -20.79
C ASN A 626 -6.65 45.96 -20.93
N ASP A 627 -7.50 46.23 -21.92
CA ASP A 627 -8.76 45.50 -22.15
C ASP A 627 -8.54 44.03 -22.51
N ASP A 628 -7.43 43.70 -23.18
CA ASP A 628 -7.07 42.31 -23.50
C ASP A 628 -6.70 41.54 -22.22
N PHE A 629 -5.90 42.15 -21.34
CA PHE A 629 -5.56 41.58 -20.03
C PHE A 629 -6.81 41.41 -19.15
N ARG A 630 -7.69 42.42 -19.06
CA ARG A 630 -8.96 42.31 -18.33
C ARG A 630 -9.86 41.20 -18.90
N SER A 631 -9.89 41.05 -20.23
CA SER A 631 -10.61 39.98 -20.92
C SER A 631 -10.01 38.59 -20.64
N LEU A 632 -8.68 38.48 -20.57
CA LEU A 632 -7.97 37.24 -20.21
C LEU A 632 -8.29 36.80 -18.78
N MET A 633 -8.26 37.70 -17.81
CA MET A 633 -8.60 37.39 -16.41
C MET A 633 -10.04 36.86 -16.30
N LYS A 634 -11.00 37.50 -17.00
CA LYS A 634 -12.39 37.01 -17.09
C LYS A 634 -12.50 35.65 -17.78
N PHE A 635 -11.73 35.41 -18.85
CA PHE A 635 -11.67 34.13 -19.55
C PHE A 635 -11.13 32.99 -18.68
N LEU A 636 -10.04 33.23 -17.93
CA LEU A 636 -9.43 32.25 -17.02
C LEU A 636 -10.37 31.93 -15.84
N GLY A 637 -10.95 32.95 -15.22
CA GLY A 637 -11.95 32.78 -14.16
C GLY A 637 -13.18 32.00 -14.61
N LEU A 638 -13.73 32.30 -15.80
CA LEU A 638 -14.84 31.53 -16.40
C LEU A 638 -14.45 30.08 -16.76
N ARG A 639 -13.17 29.82 -17.07
CA ARG A 639 -12.62 28.47 -17.29
C ARG A 639 -12.17 27.76 -16.00
N LYS A 640 -12.31 28.38 -14.82
CA LYS A 640 -11.90 27.85 -13.50
C LYS A 640 -10.39 27.53 -13.34
N VAL A 641 -9.52 28.08 -14.19
CA VAL A 641 -8.08 27.82 -14.14
C VAL A 641 -7.48 28.42 -12.85
N THR A 642 -6.71 27.68 -12.06
CA THR A 642 -6.00 28.22 -10.87
C THR A 642 -4.79 29.05 -11.25
N LEU A 643 -4.46 30.04 -10.42
CA LEU A 643 -3.17 30.73 -10.48
C LEU A 643 -2.13 29.87 -9.76
N GLY A 644 -1.18 29.31 -10.51
CA GLY A 644 -0.28 28.27 -9.97
C GLY A 644 0.55 28.68 -8.75
N ASN A 645 0.99 27.69 -7.97
CA ASN A 645 2.06 27.83 -6.98
C ASN A 645 2.92 26.56 -6.99
N ARG A 646 4.16 26.63 -7.50
CA ARG A 646 4.84 25.46 -8.07
C ARG A 646 5.79 24.71 -7.13
N ASN A 647 5.92 25.16 -5.88
CA ASN A 647 6.74 24.52 -4.83
C ASN A 647 6.23 23.12 -4.38
N ALA A 648 5.31 22.50 -5.13
CA ALA A 648 4.78 21.16 -4.88
C ALA A 648 5.43 20.07 -5.77
N HIS A 649 6.26 20.43 -6.76
CA HIS A 649 6.74 19.50 -7.79
C HIS A 649 8.26 19.51 -8.05
N SER A 650 9.06 20.23 -7.26
CA SER A 650 10.53 20.33 -7.42
C SER A 650 11.33 19.77 -6.25
N GLU A 651 10.79 18.80 -5.52
CA GLU A 651 11.54 17.98 -4.56
C GLU A 651 10.86 16.59 -4.46
N PHE A 652 11.52 15.56 -4.98
CA PHE A 652 11.11 14.14 -4.87
C PHE A 652 12.14 13.34 -4.06
N ASP A 653 12.57 13.93 -2.95
CA ASP A 653 13.14 13.29 -1.77
C ASP A 653 12.39 13.85 -0.54
N ASP A 654 12.41 13.15 0.60
CA ASP A 654 11.49 13.38 1.74
C ASP A 654 11.46 14.80 2.32
N LEU A 655 10.30 15.49 2.30
CA LEU A 655 9.83 16.42 3.35
C LEU A 655 8.35 16.87 3.20
N LYS A 656 7.78 17.49 4.25
CA LYS A 656 6.36 17.94 4.34
C LYS A 656 6.23 19.47 4.34
N PRO A 657 5.26 20.03 3.59
CA PRO A 657 4.63 21.33 3.88
C PRO A 657 3.12 21.17 4.19
N THR A 658 2.60 21.45 5.39
CA THR A 658 2.22 22.75 5.99
C THR A 658 1.01 23.45 5.36
N PHE A 659 -0.01 23.72 6.19
CA PHE A 659 -1.28 24.37 5.84
C PHE A 659 -1.10 25.80 5.28
N PHE A 660 -1.84 26.11 4.22
CA PHE A 660 -2.35 27.45 3.91
C PHE A 660 -3.82 27.33 3.47
N GLU A 661 -4.60 28.40 3.65
CA GLU A 661 -6.02 28.43 3.25
C GLU A 661 -6.11 28.78 1.75
N GLU A 662 -6.61 27.86 0.92
CA GLU A 662 -6.73 28.07 -0.52
C GLU A 662 -7.88 29.03 -0.86
N MET A 663 -7.61 29.91 -1.83
CA MET A 663 -8.52 30.95 -2.30
C MET A 663 -9.19 30.47 -3.61
N SER A 664 -10.39 30.95 -3.95
CA SER A 664 -11.02 30.48 -5.20
C SER A 664 -10.31 31.05 -6.43
N PRO A 665 -10.21 30.30 -7.55
CA PRO A 665 -9.41 30.73 -8.72
C PRO A 665 -9.80 32.11 -9.27
N ALA A 666 -11.11 32.41 -9.28
CA ALA A 666 -11.59 33.73 -9.70
C ALA A 666 -11.11 34.86 -8.76
N VAL A 667 -10.97 34.59 -7.46
CA VAL A 667 -10.43 35.56 -6.49
C VAL A 667 -8.91 35.67 -6.62
N GLU A 668 -8.17 34.60 -6.94
CA GLU A 668 -6.73 34.64 -7.23
C GLU A 668 -6.43 35.54 -8.44
N TRP A 669 -7.08 35.31 -9.58
CA TRP A 669 -6.91 36.14 -10.77
C TRP A 669 -7.42 37.57 -10.56
N ASN A 670 -8.50 37.77 -9.79
CA ASN A 670 -8.95 39.12 -9.43
C ASN A 670 -7.97 39.85 -8.50
N GLU A 671 -7.27 39.15 -7.60
CA GLU A 671 -6.25 39.78 -6.75
C GLU A 671 -4.99 40.14 -7.57
N LEU A 672 -4.56 39.26 -8.48
CA LEU A 672 -3.47 39.54 -9.43
C LEU A 672 -3.83 40.72 -10.35
N ALA A 673 -5.03 40.73 -10.92
CA ALA A 673 -5.53 41.85 -11.73
C ALA A 673 -5.58 43.15 -10.91
N ARG A 674 -6.04 43.11 -9.66
CA ARG A 674 -6.07 44.27 -8.76
C ARG A 674 -4.67 44.75 -8.35
N LYS A 675 -3.65 43.88 -8.31
CA LYS A 675 -2.24 44.26 -8.09
C LYS A 675 -1.65 44.97 -9.31
N ILE A 676 -1.93 44.48 -10.52
CA ILE A 676 -1.40 45.03 -11.79
C ILE A 676 -2.12 46.35 -12.16
N CYS A 677 -3.46 46.37 -12.10
CA CYS A 677 -4.28 47.51 -12.55
C CYS A 677 -4.36 48.70 -11.58
N LYS A 678 -3.76 48.63 -10.38
CA LYS A 678 -3.76 49.73 -9.40
C LYS A 678 -2.49 50.60 -9.41
N ARG A 679 -1.62 50.46 -10.41
CA ARG A 679 -0.31 51.13 -10.44
C ARG A 679 -0.30 52.39 -11.32
N GLY A 680 -1.15 53.35 -10.95
CA GLY A 680 -1.18 54.72 -11.45
C GLY A 680 -1.73 55.63 -10.37
N ASP A 681 -1.16 56.82 -10.20
CA ASP A 681 -1.58 57.81 -9.21
C ASP A 681 -2.72 58.70 -9.75
N ASP A 682 -3.44 59.31 -8.81
CA ASP A 682 -4.46 60.36 -8.92
C ASP A 682 -5.83 60.07 -9.59
N ASP A 683 -6.87 60.45 -8.83
CA ASP A 683 -8.27 60.83 -9.13
C ASP A 683 -9.23 59.96 -10.00
N ASP A 684 -10.33 59.58 -9.36
CA ASP A 684 -11.71 59.28 -9.83
C ASP A 684 -12.02 58.35 -11.03
N GLU A 685 -13.12 57.61 -10.89
CA GLU A 685 -13.82 56.82 -11.94
C GLU A 685 -13.02 55.73 -12.70
N THR A 686 -12.32 54.83 -11.98
CA THR A 686 -11.99 53.50 -12.56
C THR A 686 -13.10 52.48 -12.29
N GLU A 687 -13.72 51.94 -13.34
CA GLU A 687 -14.73 50.88 -13.23
C GLU A 687 -14.25 49.71 -12.36
N GLU A 688 -15.08 49.33 -11.38
CA GLU A 688 -14.79 48.17 -10.54
C GLU A 688 -14.88 46.91 -11.41
N VAL A 689 -13.77 46.16 -11.52
CA VAL A 689 -13.72 44.88 -12.27
C VAL A 689 -14.40 43.79 -11.46
N VAL A 690 -15.70 43.98 -11.22
CA VAL A 690 -16.63 42.97 -10.76
C VAL A 690 -16.90 42.08 -11.96
N ILE A 691 -16.40 40.85 -11.92
CA ILE A 691 -16.95 39.79 -12.74
C ILE A 691 -18.35 39.52 -12.19
N GLU A 692 -19.37 40.19 -12.74
CA GLU A 692 -20.76 39.86 -12.45
C GLU A 692 -20.98 38.37 -12.75
N GLU A 693 -21.29 37.59 -11.71
CA GLU A 693 -21.96 36.31 -11.90
C GLU A 693 -23.25 36.54 -12.70
N ALA A 694 -23.59 35.62 -13.60
CA ALA A 694 -24.61 35.83 -14.64
C ALA A 694 -26.07 35.84 -14.13
N ALA A 695 -26.41 36.79 -13.26
CA ALA A 695 -27.70 36.94 -12.58
C ALA A 695 -28.76 37.69 -13.43
N THR A 696 -28.38 38.25 -14.57
CA THR A 696 -29.21 39.18 -15.37
C THR A 696 -30.44 38.54 -16.06
N ASN A 697 -30.50 37.22 -16.20
CA ASN A 697 -31.63 36.53 -16.87
C ASN A 697 -32.90 36.35 -16.01
N TYR A 698 -32.85 36.53 -14.68
CA TYR A 698 -33.99 36.16 -13.81
C TYR A 698 -35.11 37.21 -13.73
N ARG A 699 -34.88 38.46 -14.17
CA ARG A 699 -35.77 39.60 -13.90
C ARG A 699 -37.16 39.52 -14.57
N PHE A 700 -37.32 38.69 -15.61
CA PHE A 700 -38.59 38.51 -16.33
C PHE A 700 -39.30 37.18 -16.06
N ILE A 701 -38.60 36.15 -15.55
CA ILE A 701 -39.13 34.78 -15.43
C ILE A 701 -39.97 34.62 -14.15
N TRP A 702 -39.54 35.22 -13.05
CA TRP A 702 -40.19 35.08 -11.73
C TRP A 702 -41.68 35.49 -11.69
N PRO A 703 -42.12 36.63 -12.26
CA PRO A 703 -43.55 36.98 -12.29
C PRO A 703 -44.41 35.95 -13.02
N MET A 704 -43.87 35.33 -14.08
CA MET A 704 -44.57 34.35 -14.90
C MET A 704 -44.69 32.99 -14.20
N LEU A 705 -43.64 32.57 -13.48
CA LEU A 705 -43.69 31.39 -12.61
C LEU A 705 -44.67 31.56 -11.44
N ILE A 706 -44.66 32.72 -10.78
CA ILE A 706 -45.59 33.02 -9.67
C ILE A 706 -47.04 33.01 -10.17
N ALA A 707 -47.30 33.56 -11.36
CA ALA A 707 -48.63 33.51 -11.98
C ALA A 707 -49.08 32.06 -12.27
N MET A 708 -48.22 31.22 -12.87
CA MET A 708 -48.58 29.81 -13.13
C MET A 708 -48.78 29.00 -11.84
N LEU A 709 -47.90 29.15 -10.84
CA LEU A 709 -48.06 28.51 -9.53
C LEU A 709 -49.37 28.93 -8.84
N SER A 710 -49.76 30.21 -8.95
CA SER A 710 -51.03 30.70 -8.40
C SER A 710 -52.24 30.01 -9.04
N VAL A 711 -52.22 29.81 -10.37
CA VAL A 711 -53.28 29.09 -11.10
C VAL A 711 -53.33 27.62 -10.69
N VAL A 712 -52.18 26.95 -10.54
CA VAL A 712 -52.10 25.55 -10.08
C VAL A 712 -52.68 25.39 -8.67
N VAL A 713 -52.35 26.29 -7.73
CA VAL A 713 -52.90 26.26 -6.36
C VAL A 713 -54.42 26.46 -6.35
N ILE A 714 -54.96 27.36 -7.19
CA ILE A 714 -56.40 27.57 -7.33
C ILE A 714 -57.10 26.31 -7.89
N LEU A 715 -56.52 25.66 -8.90
CA LEU A 715 -57.06 24.41 -9.46
C LEU A 715 -57.04 23.26 -8.43
N LEU A 716 -55.97 23.13 -7.64
CA LEU A 716 -55.87 22.14 -6.55
C LEU A 716 -56.86 22.39 -5.41
N LEU A 717 -57.19 23.65 -5.11
CA LEU A 717 -58.25 24.02 -4.17
C LEU A 717 -59.64 23.62 -4.70
N ILE A 718 -59.93 23.88 -5.97
CA ILE A 718 -61.21 23.49 -6.61
C ILE A 718 -61.35 21.96 -6.63
N MET A 719 -60.29 21.24 -7.01
CA MET A 719 -60.26 19.76 -6.97
C MET A 719 -60.56 19.20 -5.58
N ASN A 720 -59.96 19.78 -4.52
CA ASN A 720 -60.22 19.34 -3.14
C ASN A 720 -61.65 19.63 -2.65
N ILE A 721 -62.27 20.71 -3.12
CA ILE A 721 -63.70 20.99 -2.83
C ILE A 721 -64.60 19.94 -3.49
N ILE A 722 -64.32 19.57 -4.75
CA ILE A 722 -65.10 18.56 -5.48
C ILE A 722 -64.95 17.17 -4.82
N ALA A 723 -63.73 16.78 -4.43
CA ALA A 723 -63.47 15.50 -3.77
C ALA A 723 -64.24 15.34 -2.43
N PHE A 724 -64.35 16.42 -1.63
CA PHE A 724 -65.11 16.40 -0.38
C PHE A 724 -66.59 16.01 -0.57
N PHE A 725 -67.23 16.55 -1.62
CA PHE A 725 -68.62 16.22 -1.94
C PHE A 725 -68.79 14.81 -2.51
N MET A 726 -67.79 14.29 -3.25
CA MET A 726 -67.79 12.92 -3.77
C MET A 726 -67.76 11.90 -2.63
N ARG A 727 -66.84 12.03 -1.66
CA ARG A 727 -66.68 11.03 -0.60
C ARG A 727 -67.92 10.87 0.28
N LYS A 728 -68.58 11.98 0.62
CA LYS A 728 -69.83 12.01 1.41
C LYS A 728 -71.02 11.32 0.71
N ARG A 729 -70.90 11.00 -0.58
CA ARG A 729 -71.90 10.21 -1.33
C ARG A 729 -71.61 8.70 -1.28
N GLY A 730 -70.34 8.31 -1.16
CA GLY A 730 -69.91 6.91 -1.14
C GLY A 730 -70.25 6.15 0.15
N GLU A 731 -70.23 6.82 1.30
CA GLU A 731 -70.54 6.19 2.60
C GLU A 731 -71.94 5.57 2.63
N ARG A 732 -72.95 6.27 2.08
CA ARG A 732 -74.34 5.77 1.93
C ARG A 732 -74.49 4.57 0.99
N TYR A 733 -73.50 4.31 0.13
CA TYR A 733 -73.54 3.17 -0.81
C TYR A 733 -72.95 1.90 -0.18
N ARG A 734 -72.05 2.07 0.80
CA ARG A 734 -71.28 0.97 1.40
C ARG A 734 -72.09 0.15 2.42
N GLU A 735 -72.99 0.80 3.15
CA GLU A 735 -73.94 0.13 4.07
C GLU A 735 -74.93 -0.79 3.32
N ALA A 736 -75.34 -0.41 2.10
CA ALA A 736 -76.28 -1.19 1.29
C ALA A 736 -75.65 -2.48 0.71
N LEU A 737 -74.37 -2.42 0.30
CA LEU A 737 -73.66 -3.55 -0.33
C LEU A 737 -73.33 -4.69 0.66
N LEU A 738 -73.16 -4.40 1.95
CA LEU A 738 -72.86 -5.41 2.97
C LEU A 738 -74.03 -6.34 3.31
N GLN A 739 -75.25 -6.06 2.83
CA GLN A 739 -76.40 -6.96 2.99
C GLN A 739 -76.63 -7.92 1.81
N SER A 740 -75.96 -7.73 0.65
CA SER A 740 -76.17 -8.53 -0.56
C SER A 740 -75.05 -9.55 -0.83
N LYS A 741 -75.06 -10.61 0.01
CA LYS A 741 -74.76 -12.02 -0.30
C LYS A 741 -73.78 -12.39 -1.44
N ASN A 742 -72.89 -13.32 -1.11
CA ASN A 742 -72.61 -14.57 -1.83
C ASN A 742 -73.13 -14.67 -3.29
N SER A 743 -72.27 -14.43 -4.27
CA SER A 743 -72.17 -15.31 -5.45
C SER A 743 -70.89 -15.04 -6.25
N ILE A 744 -70.45 -16.09 -6.95
CA ILE A 744 -69.65 -15.99 -8.18
C ILE A 744 -70.44 -15.14 -9.20
N ILE A 745 -69.73 -14.50 -10.15
CA ILE A 745 -70.24 -13.49 -11.11
C ILE A 745 -70.34 -12.07 -10.50
N TYR A 746 -69.21 -11.36 -10.46
CA TYR A 746 -69.08 -9.96 -10.92
C TYR A 746 -67.62 -9.66 -11.27
N GLN A 747 -67.14 -10.38 -12.30
CA GLN A 747 -65.83 -10.15 -12.91
C GLN A 747 -65.99 -9.15 -14.05
N LYS A 748 -65.05 -8.20 -14.18
CA LYS A 748 -65.02 -7.04 -15.12
C LYS A 748 -65.90 -5.86 -14.68
N LEU A 749 -65.41 -4.66 -15.03
CA LEU A 749 -65.93 -3.31 -14.70
C LEU A 749 -65.89 -2.97 -13.19
N SER A 750 -65.48 -1.76 -12.77
CA SER A 750 -64.82 -0.66 -13.48
C SER A 750 -64.21 0.35 -12.49
N GLU A 751 -63.03 0.88 -12.82
CA GLU A 751 -62.59 2.29 -12.68
C GLU A 751 -62.82 3.08 -11.36
N GLU A 752 -61.68 3.43 -10.74
CA GLU A 752 -61.27 4.80 -10.32
C GLU A 752 -61.80 5.57 -9.07
N ILE A 753 -60.83 6.33 -8.49
CA ILE A 753 -60.94 7.61 -7.75
C ILE A 753 -61.32 7.61 -6.24
N THR A 754 -60.89 8.68 -5.53
CA THR A 754 -60.41 8.66 -4.14
C THR A 754 -61.19 9.54 -3.09
N PRO A 755 -60.61 10.53 -2.35
CA PRO A 755 -60.32 10.40 -0.90
C PRO A 755 -61.06 11.40 0.04
N GLN A 756 -60.53 11.59 1.27
CA GLN A 756 -60.77 12.63 2.32
C GLN A 756 -61.31 12.19 3.72
N THR A 757 -60.39 12.16 4.70
CA THR A 757 -60.35 12.90 6.01
C THR A 757 -61.54 13.81 6.40
N PRO A 758 -61.79 14.24 7.70
CA PRO A 758 -60.81 15.01 8.53
C PRO A 758 -61.04 15.24 10.07
N LYS A 759 -60.27 16.22 10.63
CA LYS A 759 -60.55 17.18 11.76
C LYS A 759 -60.42 16.71 13.23
N ILE A 760 -60.09 17.52 14.26
CA ILE A 760 -59.58 18.94 14.41
C ILE A 760 -58.32 18.88 15.37
N HIS A 761 -57.73 19.84 16.14
CA HIS A 761 -57.88 21.25 16.65
C HIS A 761 -56.54 22.03 16.34
N ARG A 762 -56.16 23.31 16.66
CA ARG A 762 -56.55 24.47 17.53
C ARG A 762 -56.02 24.45 18.99
N TYR A 763 -55.57 25.52 19.68
CA TYR A 763 -55.26 26.97 19.46
C TYR A 763 -54.56 27.53 20.77
N VAL A 764 -53.98 28.72 20.99
CA VAL A 764 -53.85 30.05 20.29
C VAL A 764 -52.46 30.72 20.60
N VAL A 765 -52.32 32.07 20.62
CA VAL A 765 -51.09 32.91 20.72
C VAL A 765 -51.38 34.25 21.46
N LEU A 766 -50.37 35.02 21.97
CA LEU A 766 -50.37 36.52 22.06
C LEU A 766 -48.96 37.16 22.29
N GLN A 767 -48.81 38.50 22.28
CA GLN A 767 -47.54 39.26 22.04
C GLN A 767 -47.32 40.57 22.87
N SER A 768 -46.13 41.19 22.71
CA SER A 768 -45.74 42.65 22.86
C SER A 768 -45.47 43.25 24.27
N GLU A 769 -44.70 44.35 24.51
CA GLU A 769 -43.70 45.13 23.73
C GLU A 769 -42.63 45.89 24.61
N LYS A 770 -42.00 47.00 24.14
CA LYS A 770 -40.84 47.76 24.71
C LYS A 770 -41.24 48.77 25.84
N GLN A 771 -40.40 49.58 26.54
CA GLN A 771 -39.06 50.20 26.30
C GLN A 771 -38.34 50.68 27.63
N THR A 772 -37.29 51.51 27.57
CA THR A 772 -36.31 51.92 28.65
C THR A 772 -36.55 53.38 29.19
N PRO A 773 -35.70 54.13 29.99
CA PRO A 773 -34.29 53.94 30.47
C PRO A 773 -33.84 54.54 31.87
N GLN A 774 -32.51 54.57 32.11
CA GLN A 774 -31.68 55.50 32.97
C GLN A 774 -31.24 55.14 34.43
N THR A 775 -30.24 55.91 34.93
CA THR A 775 -29.22 55.64 36.00
C THR A 775 -29.20 56.79 37.07
N PRO A 776 -28.25 57.00 38.06
CA PRO A 776 -26.92 56.39 38.35
C PRO A 776 -26.45 56.19 39.84
N ARG A 777 -25.24 55.59 40.00
CA ARG A 777 -24.17 55.73 41.06
C ARG A 777 -24.52 56.15 42.52
N ALA A 778 -23.89 55.65 43.60
CA ALA A 778 -22.45 55.38 43.79
C ALA A 778 -22.08 54.61 45.10
N HIS A 779 -20.89 53.95 45.10
CA HIS A 779 -19.97 53.66 46.24
C HIS A 779 -20.48 52.91 47.52
N ARG A 780 -19.64 52.20 48.31
CA ARG A 780 -18.16 52.17 48.46
C ARG A 780 -17.67 50.83 49.06
N TYR A 781 -16.65 50.18 48.48
CA TYR A 781 -15.51 49.48 49.14
C TYR A 781 -14.58 48.90 48.04
N THR A 782 -13.30 48.68 48.36
CA THR A 782 -12.14 48.56 47.41
C THR A 782 -10.99 47.77 48.09
N PRO A 783 -9.82 47.43 47.45
CA PRO A 783 -9.24 47.89 46.17
C PRO A 783 -8.58 46.79 45.28
N ILE A 784 -7.67 47.21 44.38
CA ILE A 784 -6.79 46.41 43.48
C ILE A 784 -7.48 45.83 42.23
N GLN A 785 -7.88 46.72 41.32
CA GLN A 785 -8.05 46.41 39.90
C GLN A 785 -6.83 46.90 39.10
N GLN A 786 -5.80 46.06 38.93
CA GLN A 786 -4.70 46.37 37.99
C GLN A 786 -4.03 45.15 37.32
N MET A 787 -4.67 43.96 37.35
CA MET A 787 -4.18 42.75 36.65
C MET A 787 -5.20 42.05 35.71
N ILE A 788 -6.42 42.58 35.57
CA ILE A 788 -7.50 41.94 34.77
C ILE A 788 -7.41 42.30 33.26
N GLN A 789 -6.21 42.66 32.77
CA GLN A 789 -5.88 42.80 31.35
C GLN A 789 -4.73 41.89 30.88
N ARG A 790 -4.24 40.97 31.73
CA ARG A 790 -3.27 39.95 31.30
C ARG A 790 -3.78 38.50 31.33
N LYS A 791 -4.87 38.19 32.05
CA LYS A 791 -5.38 36.81 32.10
C LYS A 791 -6.13 36.38 30.81
N ARG A 792 -7.04 37.22 30.29
CA ARG A 792 -7.78 36.93 29.04
C ARG A 792 -6.91 36.73 27.80
N ALA A 793 -5.66 37.23 27.78
CA ALA A 793 -4.72 36.95 26.70
C ALA A 793 -4.09 35.55 26.81
N LEU A 794 -3.87 35.07 28.04
CA LEU A 794 -3.33 33.74 28.31
C LEU A 794 -4.39 32.65 28.16
N ASP A 795 -5.60 32.91 28.69
CA ASP A 795 -6.75 32.01 28.58
C ASP A 795 -7.14 31.76 27.11
N LEU A 796 -6.96 32.76 26.22
CA LEU A 796 -7.24 32.64 24.79
C LEU A 796 -6.19 31.82 24.03
N MET A 797 -4.90 31.95 24.36
CA MET A 797 -3.86 31.09 23.78
C MET A 797 -4.02 29.63 24.19
N LEU A 798 -4.34 29.37 25.47
CA LEU A 798 -4.62 28.02 25.97
C LEU A 798 -5.85 27.38 25.29
N ALA A 799 -6.89 28.17 25.02
CA ALA A 799 -8.04 27.71 24.25
C ALA A 799 -7.65 27.32 22.81
N LEU A 800 -6.84 28.14 22.12
CA LEU A 800 -6.41 27.87 20.74
C LEU A 800 -5.55 26.60 20.63
N THR A 801 -4.73 26.27 21.63
CA THR A 801 -4.00 24.99 21.67
C THR A 801 -4.88 23.75 21.94
N SER A 802 -6.17 23.93 22.24
CA SER A 802 -7.10 22.84 22.58
C SER A 802 -8.19 22.57 21.53
N ALA A 803 -8.20 23.32 20.42
CA ALA A 803 -9.26 23.29 19.40
C ALA A 803 -9.10 22.20 18.32
N SER A 804 -8.17 21.24 18.49
CA SER A 804 -7.99 20.11 17.56
C SER A 804 -9.12 19.08 17.69
N CYS A 805 -10.17 19.26 16.89
CA CYS A 805 -11.19 18.27 16.52
C CYS A 805 -11.85 17.45 17.65
N LYS A 806 -12.93 18.01 18.25
CA LYS A 806 -14.01 17.21 18.86
C LYS A 806 -15.39 17.80 18.52
N CYS A 807 -16.21 17.05 17.79
CA CYS A 807 -17.63 17.35 17.59
C CYS A 807 -18.48 16.66 18.67
N PRO A 808 -19.46 17.35 19.30
CA PRO A 808 -20.25 16.79 20.39
C PRO A 808 -21.52 16.09 19.89
N SER A 809 -21.40 14.80 19.51
CA SER A 809 -22.54 13.99 19.03
C SER A 809 -22.67 12.61 19.72
N HIS A 810 -22.00 12.40 20.85
CA HIS A 810 -21.98 11.11 21.58
C HIS A 810 -22.54 11.28 23.00
N SER A 811 -23.85 11.06 23.14
CA SER A 811 -24.51 10.99 24.45
C SER A 811 -25.79 10.16 24.39
N TYR A 812 -25.65 8.84 24.47
CA TYR A 812 -26.47 7.91 25.29
C TYR A 812 -25.93 6.48 25.08
N GLY A 813 -25.78 5.73 26.18
CA GLY A 813 -25.12 4.41 26.20
C GLY A 813 -23.95 4.36 27.19
N LEU A 814 -24.09 3.55 28.24
CA LEU A 814 -23.07 3.31 29.26
C LEU A 814 -22.23 2.08 28.88
N GLU A 815 -21.12 2.29 28.19
CA GLU A 815 -20.09 1.26 28.01
C GLU A 815 -18.70 1.79 28.41
N ALA A 816 -17.80 0.86 28.77
CA ALA A 816 -16.49 1.19 29.30
C ALA A 816 -15.62 1.95 28.29
N SER A 817 -14.68 2.74 28.80
CA SER A 817 -13.71 3.52 28.02
C SER A 817 -12.73 2.62 27.25
N SER A 818 -13.18 2.04 26.14
CA SER A 818 -12.32 1.37 25.18
C SER A 818 -11.30 2.37 24.63
N SER A 819 -10.03 2.01 24.69
CA SER A 819 -8.98 2.75 24.00
C SER A 819 -9.28 2.70 22.50
N LYS A 820 -9.03 3.82 21.81
CA LYS A 820 -8.98 3.84 20.35
C LYS A 820 -7.79 3.03 19.86
N GLU A 821 -7.98 2.39 18.71
CA GLU A 821 -6.93 1.66 18.01
C GLU A 821 -5.75 2.58 17.65
N THR A 822 -4.53 2.06 17.75
CA THR A 822 -3.29 2.80 17.45
C THR A 822 -2.44 2.14 16.37
N ALA A 823 -2.77 0.91 15.97
CA ALA A 823 -2.03 0.17 14.95
C ALA A 823 -2.95 -0.66 14.04
N PHE A 824 -2.45 -0.95 12.84
CA PHE A 824 -3.08 -1.84 11.87
C PHE A 824 -2.04 -2.81 11.30
N GLU A 825 -2.50 -3.93 10.76
CA GLU A 825 -1.69 -5.02 10.24
C GLU A 825 -2.02 -5.22 8.75
N MET A 826 -1.03 -5.08 7.88
CA MET A 826 -1.17 -5.50 6.48
C MET A 826 -0.96 -7.01 6.37
N SER A 827 -1.91 -7.69 5.73
CA SER A 827 -1.81 -9.10 5.35
C SER A 827 -2.32 -9.29 3.92
N SER A 828 -1.63 -10.09 3.10
CA SER A 828 -1.99 -10.41 1.72
C SER A 828 -1.66 -11.88 1.39
N SER A 829 -2.35 -12.47 0.42
CA SER A 829 -1.88 -13.65 -0.29
C SER A 829 -0.60 -13.34 -1.08
N ALA A 830 0.22 -14.35 -1.40
CA ALA A 830 1.27 -14.20 -2.40
C ALA A 830 0.65 -14.10 -3.80
N ILE A 831 1.02 -13.10 -4.60
CA ILE A 831 0.45 -12.85 -5.93
C ILE A 831 1.50 -13.07 -7.01
N ARG A 832 1.18 -13.86 -8.04
CA ARG A 832 1.94 -13.93 -9.29
C ARG A 832 1.03 -13.52 -10.44
N PHE A 833 1.43 -12.52 -11.22
CA PHE A 833 0.63 -11.95 -12.31
C PHE A 833 1.38 -12.05 -13.64
N GLY A 834 0.71 -12.51 -14.70
CA GLY A 834 1.27 -12.51 -16.05
C GLY A 834 0.48 -13.36 -17.06
N PRO A 835 0.44 -12.99 -18.35
CA PRO A 835 -0.24 -13.79 -19.38
C PRO A 835 0.37 -15.20 -19.50
N GLY A 836 -0.45 -16.22 -19.26
CA GLY A 836 -0.04 -17.63 -19.27
C GLY A 836 0.54 -18.16 -17.97
N VAL A 837 0.50 -17.41 -16.85
CA VAL A 837 1.02 -17.85 -15.54
C VAL A 837 0.35 -19.13 -15.02
N SER A 838 -0.88 -19.44 -15.46
CA SER A 838 -1.57 -20.69 -15.16
C SER A 838 -0.82 -21.97 -15.57
N LYS A 839 0.21 -21.85 -16.44
CA LYS A 839 1.13 -22.95 -16.80
C LYS A 839 2.01 -23.43 -15.64
N GLU A 840 2.17 -22.64 -14.59
CA GLU A 840 3.11 -22.92 -13.49
C GLU A 840 2.47 -23.76 -12.37
N LEU A 841 1.14 -23.78 -12.29
CA LEU A 841 0.33 -24.44 -11.25
C LEU A 841 0.80 -25.84 -10.86
N GLY A 842 1.00 -26.74 -11.83
CA GLY A 842 1.42 -28.11 -11.56
C GLY A 842 2.81 -28.20 -10.92
N MET A 843 3.70 -27.25 -11.22
CA MET A 843 5.02 -27.17 -10.60
C MET A 843 4.94 -26.54 -9.20
N ASP A 844 4.10 -25.53 -8.99
CA ASP A 844 3.87 -24.94 -7.66
C ASP A 844 3.33 -26.00 -6.68
N LEU A 845 2.31 -26.77 -7.07
CA LEU A 845 1.74 -27.83 -6.23
C LEU A 845 2.77 -28.94 -5.94
N LYS A 846 3.59 -29.31 -6.93
CA LYS A 846 4.69 -30.28 -6.81
C LYS A 846 5.78 -29.79 -5.85
N ASN A 847 6.14 -28.50 -5.91
CA ASN A 847 7.08 -27.88 -4.99
C ASN A 847 6.51 -27.80 -3.56
N MET A 848 5.19 -27.60 -3.42
CA MET A 848 4.46 -27.73 -2.15
C MET A 848 4.29 -29.19 -1.69
N ASN A 849 4.85 -30.18 -2.41
CA ASN A 849 4.78 -31.63 -2.15
C ASN A 849 3.36 -32.23 -2.16
N LEU A 850 2.39 -31.53 -2.77
CA LEU A 850 1.00 -31.94 -2.89
C LEU A 850 0.85 -33.01 -3.99
N LYS A 851 0.04 -34.05 -3.74
CA LYS A 851 -0.10 -35.19 -4.66
C LYS A 851 -1.54 -35.48 -5.05
N ASN A 852 -2.49 -35.27 -4.13
CA ASN A 852 -3.93 -35.36 -4.38
C ASN A 852 -4.61 -34.03 -4.02
N VAL A 853 -5.09 -33.27 -5.00
CA VAL A 853 -5.71 -31.95 -4.77
C VAL A 853 -7.19 -31.90 -5.15
N CYS A 854 -7.96 -31.10 -4.42
CA CYS A 854 -9.32 -30.77 -4.82
C CYS A 854 -9.28 -29.60 -5.81
N LEU A 855 -9.77 -29.83 -7.04
CA LEU A 855 -9.85 -28.82 -8.08
C LEU A 855 -11.29 -28.31 -8.20
N VAL A 856 -11.57 -27.20 -7.51
CA VAL A 856 -12.87 -26.51 -7.56
C VAL A 856 -12.88 -25.59 -8.78
N VAL A 857 -13.82 -25.79 -9.68
CA VAL A 857 -13.89 -25.10 -10.98
C VAL A 857 -15.31 -24.70 -11.31
N ASP A 858 -15.50 -23.60 -12.02
CA ASP A 858 -16.80 -23.29 -12.62
C ASP A 858 -17.06 -24.23 -13.82
N LYS A 859 -18.18 -24.97 -13.80
CA LYS A 859 -18.64 -25.86 -14.89
C LYS A 859 -18.54 -25.23 -16.29
N ASN A 860 -18.80 -23.93 -16.41
CA ASN A 860 -18.79 -23.22 -17.68
C ASN A 860 -17.36 -22.99 -18.19
N LEU A 861 -16.37 -22.90 -17.29
CA LEU A 861 -15.00 -22.54 -17.63
C LEU A 861 -14.11 -23.73 -18.04
N VAL A 862 -14.47 -24.95 -17.66
CA VAL A 862 -13.69 -26.19 -17.89
C VAL A 862 -13.23 -26.38 -19.35
N ASN A 863 -14.03 -25.89 -20.32
CA ASN A 863 -13.74 -26.07 -21.75
C ASN A 863 -12.90 -24.93 -22.39
N PHE A 864 -12.67 -23.81 -21.71
CA PHE A 864 -11.94 -22.69 -22.30
C PHE A 864 -10.41 -22.94 -22.34
N PRO A 865 -9.69 -22.46 -23.37
CA PRO A 865 -8.24 -22.72 -23.53
C PRO A 865 -7.39 -22.21 -22.36
N SER A 866 -7.79 -21.08 -21.77
CA SER A 866 -7.20 -20.47 -20.57
C SER A 866 -7.20 -21.45 -19.39
N VAL A 867 -8.35 -22.04 -19.09
CA VAL A 867 -8.48 -23.03 -18.00
C VAL A 867 -7.82 -24.35 -18.34
N ARG A 868 -7.93 -24.84 -19.58
CA ARG A 868 -7.24 -26.08 -20.01
C ARG A 868 -5.73 -26.02 -19.80
N THR A 869 -5.12 -24.85 -19.98
CA THR A 869 -3.69 -24.61 -19.70
C THR A 869 -3.28 -24.99 -18.26
N ALA A 870 -4.18 -24.81 -17.28
CA ALA A 870 -3.96 -25.24 -15.90
C ALA A 870 -4.08 -26.77 -15.73
N PHE A 871 -5.09 -27.40 -16.34
CA PHE A 871 -5.25 -28.86 -16.35
C PHE A 871 -4.07 -29.58 -17.04
N ASP A 872 -3.55 -29.01 -18.12
CA ASP A 872 -2.35 -29.49 -18.82
C ASP A 872 -1.11 -29.41 -17.92
N SER A 873 -0.99 -28.35 -17.10
CA SER A 873 0.09 -28.19 -16.12
C SER A 873 0.03 -29.26 -15.01
N LEU A 874 -1.16 -29.51 -14.44
CA LEU A 874 -1.38 -30.60 -13.47
C LEU A 874 -0.99 -31.96 -14.04
N SER A 875 -1.44 -32.24 -15.27
CA SER A 875 -1.20 -33.49 -15.99
C SER A 875 0.29 -33.70 -16.30
N LYS A 876 0.97 -32.65 -16.76
CA LYS A 876 2.41 -32.64 -17.06
C LYS A 876 3.26 -32.99 -15.85
N GLU A 877 2.97 -32.40 -14.70
CA GLU A 877 3.71 -32.61 -13.46
C GLU A 877 3.21 -33.81 -12.63
N LYS A 878 2.20 -34.53 -13.14
CA LYS A 878 1.62 -35.77 -12.56
C LYS A 878 0.97 -35.56 -11.19
N ILE A 879 0.34 -34.41 -10.98
CA ILE A 879 -0.51 -34.15 -9.83
C ILE A 879 -1.83 -34.93 -10.01
N ASN A 880 -2.24 -35.72 -9.02
CA ASN A 880 -3.59 -36.29 -9.01
C ASN A 880 -4.58 -35.22 -8.53
N TYR A 881 -5.74 -35.14 -9.16
CA TYR A 881 -6.78 -34.21 -8.76
C TYR A 881 -8.18 -34.83 -8.95
N GLU A 882 -9.10 -34.49 -8.05
CA GLU A 882 -10.53 -34.70 -8.28
C GLU A 882 -11.19 -33.34 -8.54
N VAL A 883 -12.07 -33.31 -9.53
CA VAL A 883 -12.77 -32.08 -9.94
C VAL A 883 -14.08 -31.94 -9.17
N TYR A 884 -14.35 -30.74 -8.66
CA TYR A 884 -15.66 -30.29 -8.21
C TYR A 884 -16.11 -29.14 -9.11
N ASP A 885 -17.04 -29.41 -10.02
CA ASP A 885 -17.57 -28.47 -11.01
C ASP A 885 -18.95 -27.88 -10.64
N LYS A 886 -19.60 -28.41 -9.61
CA LYS A 886 -20.92 -27.98 -9.08
C LYS A 886 -20.88 -26.64 -8.31
N VAL A 887 -20.08 -25.70 -8.77
CA VAL A 887 -20.06 -24.34 -8.21
C VAL A 887 -21.33 -23.61 -8.62
N ARG A 888 -21.98 -22.94 -7.67
CA ARG A 888 -23.07 -21.98 -7.94
C ARG A 888 -22.48 -20.57 -7.93
N VAL A 889 -22.80 -19.77 -8.94
CA VAL A 889 -22.58 -18.31 -8.92
C VAL A 889 -23.45 -17.71 -7.81
N GLU A 890 -22.86 -16.84 -6.98
CA GLU A 890 -23.41 -16.45 -5.67
C GLU A 890 -23.73 -17.69 -4.81
N PRO A 891 -22.79 -18.24 -4.03
CA PRO A 891 -23.02 -19.49 -3.33
C PRO A 891 -24.17 -19.41 -2.32
N THR A 892 -24.73 -20.55 -1.94
CA THR A 892 -25.82 -20.68 -0.94
C THR A 892 -25.43 -21.64 0.17
N GLU A 893 -26.12 -21.64 1.30
CA GLU A 893 -25.87 -22.62 2.37
C GLU A 893 -25.99 -24.08 1.88
N ALA A 894 -26.92 -24.37 0.96
CA ALA A 894 -27.06 -25.68 0.35
C ALA A 894 -25.85 -26.08 -0.53
N SER A 895 -25.40 -25.19 -1.43
CA SER A 895 -24.25 -25.49 -2.30
C SER A 895 -22.91 -25.51 -1.54
N PHE A 896 -22.80 -24.76 -0.44
CA PHE A 896 -21.68 -24.89 0.48
C PHE A 896 -21.73 -26.22 1.25
N ARG A 897 -22.88 -26.68 1.75
CA ARG A 897 -22.99 -28.02 2.36
C ARG A 897 -22.57 -29.12 1.38
N GLU A 898 -22.97 -29.05 0.11
CA GLU A 898 -22.56 -30.03 -0.90
C GLU A 898 -21.03 -30.11 -1.08
N VAL A 899 -20.32 -28.97 -1.19
CA VAL A 899 -18.84 -29.01 -1.29
C VAL A 899 -18.19 -29.47 0.02
N ILE A 900 -18.76 -29.13 1.17
CA ILE A 900 -18.28 -29.59 2.49
C ILE A 900 -18.39 -31.11 2.59
N GLU A 901 -19.53 -31.69 2.23
CA GLU A 901 -19.76 -33.14 2.22
C GLU A 901 -18.83 -33.84 1.21
N TYR A 902 -18.72 -33.30 -0.01
CA TYR A 902 -17.80 -33.79 -1.04
C TYR A 902 -16.34 -33.84 -0.54
N SER A 903 -15.89 -32.79 0.17
CA SER A 903 -14.52 -32.68 0.67
C SER A 903 -14.27 -33.46 1.96
N ARG A 904 -15.25 -33.57 2.87
CA ARG A 904 -15.16 -34.43 4.08
C ARG A 904 -15.15 -35.92 3.73
N ALA A 905 -15.80 -36.32 2.62
CA ALA A 905 -15.78 -37.69 2.12
C ALA A 905 -14.43 -38.12 1.47
N ARG A 906 -13.42 -37.24 1.44
CA ARG A 906 -12.16 -37.41 0.68
C ARG A 906 -10.93 -36.95 1.46
N SER A 907 -9.77 -37.40 1.00
CA SER A 907 -8.46 -37.02 1.57
C SER A 907 -7.63 -36.26 0.55
N PHE A 908 -7.77 -34.94 0.55
CA PHE A 908 -6.95 -34.02 -0.26
C PHE A 908 -5.78 -33.47 0.57
N ASP A 909 -4.62 -33.29 -0.08
CA ASP A 909 -3.42 -32.65 0.48
C ASP A 909 -3.54 -31.11 0.43
N GLY A 910 -4.22 -30.59 -0.60
CA GLY A 910 -4.35 -29.17 -0.89
C GLY A 910 -5.51 -28.87 -1.84
N TYR A 911 -5.75 -27.58 -2.07
CA TYR A 911 -6.92 -27.06 -2.79
C TYR A 911 -6.52 -26.13 -3.93
N VAL A 912 -7.30 -26.14 -5.01
CA VAL A 912 -7.16 -25.23 -6.16
C VAL A 912 -8.53 -24.71 -6.56
N ALA A 913 -8.64 -23.40 -6.81
CA ALA A 913 -9.84 -22.78 -7.39
C ALA A 913 -9.52 -22.19 -8.77
N ILE A 914 -10.34 -22.50 -9.79
CA ILE A 914 -10.26 -21.85 -11.11
C ILE A 914 -11.64 -21.30 -11.50
N GLY A 915 -11.83 -19.99 -11.33
CA GLY A 915 -13.09 -19.32 -11.62
C GLY A 915 -13.24 -17.94 -10.98
N GLY A 916 -14.45 -17.40 -10.98
CA GLY A 916 -14.76 -16.13 -10.30
C GLY A 916 -14.83 -16.28 -8.77
N GLY A 917 -15.11 -15.18 -8.06
CA GLY A 917 -15.16 -15.14 -6.60
C GLY A 917 -15.97 -16.27 -5.95
N SER A 918 -17.14 -16.61 -6.51
CA SER A 918 -17.98 -17.73 -6.04
C SER A 918 -17.27 -19.10 -6.06
N THR A 919 -16.35 -19.32 -7.02
CA THR A 919 -15.52 -20.54 -7.09
C THR A 919 -14.46 -20.54 -5.99
N ILE A 920 -13.79 -19.40 -5.80
CA ILE A 920 -12.73 -19.23 -4.79
C ILE A 920 -13.34 -19.36 -3.39
N ASP A 921 -14.50 -18.76 -3.14
CA ASP A 921 -15.24 -18.83 -1.87
C ASP A 921 -15.76 -20.25 -1.58
N THR A 922 -16.28 -20.96 -2.59
CA THR A 922 -16.63 -22.38 -2.48
C THR A 922 -15.41 -23.22 -2.09
N CYS A 923 -14.25 -22.94 -2.66
CA CYS A 923 -12.99 -23.64 -2.35
C CYS A 923 -12.45 -23.31 -0.94
N LYS A 924 -12.57 -22.05 -0.47
CA LYS A 924 -12.27 -21.65 0.91
C LYS A 924 -13.10 -22.44 1.92
N VAL A 925 -14.39 -22.58 1.67
CA VAL A 925 -15.33 -23.30 2.54
C VAL A 925 -15.08 -24.81 2.50
N ALA A 926 -14.77 -25.38 1.33
CA ALA A 926 -14.32 -26.77 1.18
C ALA A 926 -13.07 -27.06 2.05
N ASN A 927 -12.05 -26.21 1.96
CA ASN A 927 -10.82 -26.31 2.75
C ASN A 927 -11.07 -26.13 4.25
N LEU A 928 -11.94 -25.19 4.65
CA LEU A 928 -12.30 -24.93 6.04
C LEU A 928 -12.89 -26.17 6.74
N TYR A 929 -14.05 -26.64 6.28
CA TYR A 929 -14.80 -27.70 6.97
C TYR A 929 -14.26 -29.11 6.71
N ALA A 930 -13.38 -29.31 5.73
CA ALA A 930 -12.62 -30.55 5.60
C ALA A 930 -11.44 -30.66 6.60
N ASN A 931 -11.03 -29.54 7.22
CA ASN A 931 -10.01 -29.53 8.27
C ASN A 931 -10.60 -29.36 9.69
N ASP A 932 -11.88 -28.99 9.82
CA ASP A 932 -12.69 -29.18 11.04
C ASP A 932 -13.92 -30.05 10.72
N PRO A 933 -13.84 -31.39 10.84
CA PRO A 933 -14.94 -32.30 10.58
C PRO A 933 -16.12 -32.15 11.56
N GLU A 934 -15.85 -31.70 12.79
CA GLU A 934 -16.83 -31.61 13.87
C GLU A 934 -17.60 -30.28 13.86
N ALA A 935 -17.14 -29.27 13.08
CA ALA A 935 -17.84 -28.00 12.97
C ALA A 935 -19.18 -28.10 12.24
N GLU A 936 -20.20 -27.48 12.81
CA GLU A 936 -21.49 -27.23 12.16
C GLU A 936 -21.39 -26.06 11.15
N PHE A 937 -22.24 -26.04 10.13
CA PHE A 937 -22.20 -24.99 9.09
C PHE A 937 -22.34 -23.55 9.62
N LEU A 938 -23.00 -23.34 10.76
CA LEU A 938 -23.15 -22.00 11.36
C LEU A 938 -22.07 -21.65 12.39
N ASP A 939 -21.13 -22.56 12.69
CA ASP A 939 -20.04 -22.30 13.64
C ASP A 939 -19.16 -21.13 13.19
N TYR A 940 -18.68 -21.19 11.94
CA TYR A 940 -17.73 -20.21 11.41
C TYR A 940 -18.38 -19.00 10.73
N VAL A 941 -19.71 -19.02 10.52
CA VAL A 941 -20.47 -17.90 9.95
C VAL A 941 -20.47 -16.70 10.89
N ASN A 942 -20.38 -15.50 10.32
CA ASN A 942 -20.28 -14.25 11.08
C ASN A 942 -21.50 -14.02 11.98
N ALA A 943 -21.27 -13.60 13.22
CA ALA A 943 -22.29 -13.10 14.13
C ALA A 943 -22.93 -11.81 13.56
N PRO A 944 -24.23 -11.54 13.83
CA PRO A 944 -25.14 -12.32 14.68
C PRO A 944 -25.79 -13.54 14.00
N ILE A 945 -25.55 -13.77 12.70
CA ILE A 945 -26.22 -14.84 11.93
C ILE A 945 -25.65 -16.24 12.21
N GLY A 946 -24.34 -16.31 12.50
CA GLY A 946 -23.65 -17.52 12.96
C GLY A 946 -22.90 -17.31 14.27
N LYS A 947 -22.21 -18.35 14.74
CA LYS A 947 -21.56 -18.36 16.07
C LYS A 947 -20.21 -17.65 16.12
N ALA A 948 -19.64 -17.25 14.98
CA ALA A 948 -18.30 -16.65 14.85
C ALA A 948 -17.19 -17.38 15.64
N LYS A 949 -17.26 -18.71 15.69
CA LYS A 949 -16.37 -19.61 16.45
C LYS A 949 -14.91 -19.38 16.04
N GLU A 950 -14.03 -19.15 17.02
CA GLU A 950 -12.60 -18.97 16.74
C GLU A 950 -12.03 -20.16 15.97
N LEU A 951 -11.37 -19.88 14.84
CA LEU A 951 -10.71 -20.91 14.02
C LEU A 951 -9.51 -21.50 14.76
N LYS A 952 -9.61 -22.78 15.13
CA LYS A 952 -8.57 -23.53 15.86
C LYS A 952 -7.83 -24.57 15.00
N VAL A 953 -8.30 -24.83 13.79
CA VAL A 953 -7.70 -25.79 12.86
C VAL A 953 -6.74 -25.12 11.87
N LYS A 954 -5.71 -25.84 11.44
CA LYS A 954 -4.81 -25.41 10.37
C LYS A 954 -5.37 -25.84 9.02
N LEU A 955 -5.56 -24.88 8.11
CA LEU A 955 -6.04 -25.17 6.75
C LEU A 955 -4.90 -25.66 5.85
N LYS A 956 -5.26 -26.36 4.78
CA LYS A 956 -4.32 -26.91 3.79
C LYS A 956 -3.93 -25.84 2.75
N PRO A 957 -2.79 -25.99 2.05
CA PRO A 957 -2.38 -25.03 1.02
C PRO A 957 -3.46 -24.86 -0.06
N PHE A 958 -3.64 -23.61 -0.51
CA PHE A 958 -4.70 -23.22 -1.41
C PHE A 958 -4.18 -22.27 -2.49
N ILE A 959 -4.36 -22.62 -3.76
CA ILE A 959 -4.01 -21.76 -4.91
C ILE A 959 -5.28 -21.28 -5.62
N ALA A 960 -5.40 -19.97 -5.83
CA ALA A 960 -6.54 -19.35 -6.53
C ALA A 960 -6.13 -18.85 -7.92
N LEU A 961 -6.97 -19.12 -8.93
CA LEU A 961 -6.79 -18.69 -10.31
C LEU A 961 -8.04 -17.92 -10.75
N PRO A 962 -8.13 -16.60 -10.47
CA PRO A 962 -9.33 -15.82 -10.73
C PRO A 962 -9.62 -15.70 -12.23
N SER A 963 -10.89 -15.79 -12.61
CA SER A 963 -11.36 -15.62 -14.00
C SER A 963 -12.26 -14.41 -14.23
N THR A 964 -12.68 -13.73 -13.16
CA THR A 964 -13.44 -12.47 -13.22
C THR A 964 -12.74 -11.40 -12.41
N SER A 965 -12.90 -10.14 -12.82
CA SER A 965 -12.17 -8.99 -12.26
C SER A 965 -13.09 -8.18 -11.35
N GLY A 966 -13.36 -8.68 -10.14
CA GLY A 966 -14.35 -8.11 -9.22
C GLY A 966 -14.04 -8.33 -7.74
N SER A 967 -14.27 -9.56 -7.29
CA SER A 967 -14.39 -9.89 -5.86
C SER A 967 -13.15 -9.66 -5.00
N GLY A 968 -11.94 -9.57 -5.59
CA GLY A 968 -10.68 -9.63 -4.82
C GLY A 968 -10.54 -10.88 -3.94
N SER A 969 -11.34 -11.93 -4.16
CA SER A 969 -11.40 -13.12 -3.31
C SER A 969 -10.04 -13.84 -3.25
N GLU A 970 -9.28 -13.78 -4.34
CA GLU A 970 -7.90 -14.23 -4.49
C GLU A 970 -6.90 -13.58 -3.49
N ALA A 971 -7.22 -12.41 -2.93
CA ALA A 971 -6.38 -11.68 -1.97
C ALA A 971 -6.96 -11.61 -0.54
N THR A 972 -8.20 -12.07 -0.32
CA THR A 972 -8.96 -11.81 0.92
C THR A 972 -9.33 -13.07 1.69
N GLY A 973 -9.48 -12.91 3.02
CA GLY A 973 -9.89 -13.98 3.95
C GLY A 973 -11.41 -14.11 4.13
N MET A 974 -12.17 -13.68 3.12
CA MET A 974 -13.63 -13.71 3.10
C MET A 974 -14.15 -14.89 2.29
N ALA A 975 -15.28 -15.46 2.67
CA ALA A 975 -16.13 -16.27 1.80
C ALA A 975 -17.60 -15.86 1.99
N ILE A 976 -18.30 -15.50 0.92
CA ILE A 976 -19.63 -14.88 0.94
C ILE A 976 -20.68 -15.82 0.35
N PHE A 977 -21.90 -15.83 0.90
CA PHE A 977 -23.02 -16.63 0.41
C PHE A 977 -24.39 -16.02 0.74
N ASP A 978 -25.39 -16.36 -0.07
CA ASP A 978 -26.81 -16.10 0.19
C ASP A 978 -27.33 -17.11 1.23
N TYR A 979 -27.83 -16.63 2.38
CA TYR A 979 -28.46 -17.50 3.39
C TYR A 979 -29.98 -17.47 3.23
N LYS A 980 -30.52 -18.47 2.52
CA LYS A 980 -31.92 -18.51 2.05
C LYS A 980 -32.95 -18.47 3.16
N THR A 981 -32.64 -19.03 4.34
CA THR A 981 -33.53 -19.05 5.50
C THR A 981 -33.92 -17.66 5.96
N LEU A 982 -32.97 -16.72 5.98
CA LEU A 982 -33.19 -15.32 6.40
C LEU A 982 -33.33 -14.34 5.21
N LYS A 983 -33.14 -14.81 3.97
CA LYS A 983 -33.16 -13.99 2.74
C LYS A 983 -32.19 -12.81 2.78
N VAL A 984 -31.02 -13.04 3.35
CA VAL A 984 -29.90 -12.08 3.39
C VAL A 984 -28.61 -12.75 2.93
N LYS A 985 -27.73 -11.96 2.31
CA LYS A 985 -26.33 -12.38 2.11
C LYS A 985 -25.57 -12.30 3.44
N THR A 986 -24.58 -13.16 3.63
CA THR A 986 -23.67 -13.18 4.79
C THR A 986 -22.34 -13.85 4.39
N GLY A 987 -21.49 -14.19 5.35
CA GLY A 987 -20.24 -14.87 5.05
C GLY A 987 -19.46 -15.37 6.26
N ILE A 988 -18.22 -15.78 5.96
CA ILE A 988 -17.21 -16.33 6.87
C ILE A 988 -15.95 -15.45 6.70
N ALA A 989 -15.30 -15.04 7.79
CA ALA A 989 -14.25 -14.01 7.77
C ALA A 989 -13.03 -14.37 8.66
N TYR A 990 -12.02 -15.04 8.12
CA TYR A 990 -10.78 -15.37 8.84
C TYR A 990 -9.54 -15.13 7.98
N LYS A 991 -8.48 -14.54 8.56
CA LYS A 991 -7.20 -14.29 7.88
C LYS A 991 -6.64 -15.55 7.19
N ALA A 992 -6.85 -16.72 7.80
CA ALA A 992 -6.41 -18.03 7.29
C ALA A 992 -7.15 -18.54 6.04
N LEU A 993 -8.28 -17.94 5.64
CA LEU A 993 -8.99 -18.28 4.40
C LEU A 993 -8.37 -17.61 3.16
N LYS A 994 -7.37 -16.74 3.32
CA LYS A 994 -6.59 -16.20 2.19
C LYS A 994 -5.92 -17.35 1.44
N PRO A 995 -5.95 -17.37 0.09
CA PRO A 995 -5.11 -18.29 -0.68
C PRO A 995 -3.63 -18.19 -0.26
N THR A 996 -2.95 -19.33 -0.25
CA THR A 996 -1.50 -19.39 -0.11
C THR A 996 -0.83 -18.66 -1.27
N MET A 997 -1.41 -18.79 -2.48
CA MET A 997 -0.96 -18.09 -3.67
C MET A 997 -2.15 -17.78 -4.61
N ALA A 998 -2.08 -16.66 -5.32
CA ALA A 998 -2.94 -16.36 -6.46
C ALA A 998 -2.12 -16.32 -7.76
N LEU A 999 -2.51 -17.11 -8.77
CA LEU A 999 -1.95 -17.06 -10.12
C LEU A 999 -2.93 -16.29 -11.02
N VAL A 1000 -2.62 -15.02 -11.24
CA VAL A 1000 -3.53 -14.03 -11.85
C VAL A 1000 -3.17 -13.89 -13.32
N ASP A 1001 -3.84 -14.68 -14.16
CA ASP A 1001 -3.61 -14.73 -15.60
C ASP A 1001 -4.61 -13.82 -16.36
N PRO A 1002 -4.16 -12.73 -17.00
CA PRO A 1002 -5.01 -11.89 -17.86
C PRO A 1002 -5.80 -12.67 -18.91
N LEU A 1003 -5.26 -13.78 -19.43
CA LEU A 1003 -5.91 -14.59 -20.46
C LEU A 1003 -7.21 -15.26 -19.98
N HIS A 1004 -7.43 -15.37 -18.67
CA HIS A 1004 -8.69 -15.86 -18.11
C HIS A 1004 -9.84 -14.86 -18.30
N THR A 1005 -9.56 -13.57 -18.50
CA THR A 1005 -10.58 -12.51 -18.58
C THR A 1005 -11.04 -12.16 -19.98
N LEU A 1006 -10.32 -12.60 -21.02
CA LEU A 1006 -10.74 -12.42 -22.42
C LEU A 1006 -12.06 -13.13 -22.73
N THR A 1007 -12.36 -14.20 -22.00
CA THR A 1007 -13.58 -15.01 -22.15
C THR A 1007 -14.75 -14.57 -21.26
N MET A 1008 -14.61 -13.45 -20.53
CA MET A 1008 -15.64 -12.93 -19.63
C MET A 1008 -16.66 -12.06 -20.41
N PRO A 1009 -17.97 -12.39 -20.39
CA PRO A 1009 -19.00 -11.61 -21.10
C PRO A 1009 -19.07 -10.14 -20.67
N GLU A 1010 -19.62 -9.27 -21.53
CA GLU A 1010 -19.68 -7.82 -21.29
C GLU A 1010 -20.36 -7.45 -19.97
N LYS A 1011 -21.60 -7.89 -19.73
CA LYS A 1011 -22.31 -7.61 -18.47
C LYS A 1011 -21.60 -8.18 -17.23
N VAL A 1012 -20.93 -9.33 -17.35
CA VAL A 1012 -20.10 -9.90 -16.26
C VAL A 1012 -18.90 -9.00 -15.99
N ALA A 1013 -18.24 -8.48 -17.03
CA ALA A 1013 -17.14 -7.51 -16.92
C ALA A 1013 -17.60 -6.17 -16.33
N THR A 1014 -18.80 -5.71 -16.69
CA THR A 1014 -19.43 -4.50 -16.14
C THR A 1014 -19.69 -4.65 -14.65
N TYR A 1015 -20.46 -5.66 -14.23
CA TYR A 1015 -20.83 -5.81 -12.82
C TYR A 1015 -19.61 -6.14 -11.96
N SER A 1016 -18.72 -7.03 -12.40
CA SER A 1016 -17.49 -7.31 -11.64
C SER A 1016 -16.58 -6.08 -11.53
N GLY A 1017 -16.41 -5.29 -12.60
CA GLY A 1017 -15.65 -4.05 -12.51
C GLY A 1017 -16.26 -2.98 -11.59
N PHE A 1018 -17.59 -2.94 -11.43
CA PHE A 1018 -18.26 -2.09 -10.43
C PHE A 1018 -18.11 -2.59 -8.99
N ASP A 1019 -17.94 -3.90 -8.80
CA ASP A 1019 -17.49 -4.50 -7.53
C ASP A 1019 -16.14 -3.88 -7.14
N VAL A 1020 -15.14 -3.91 -8.05
CA VAL A 1020 -13.82 -3.26 -7.86
C VAL A 1020 -13.93 -1.75 -7.63
N PHE A 1021 -14.84 -1.07 -8.33
CA PHE A 1021 -15.09 0.36 -8.19
C PHE A 1021 -15.53 0.73 -6.77
N CYS A 1022 -16.47 -0.04 -6.21
CA CYS A 1022 -16.97 0.17 -4.86
C CYS A 1022 -15.95 -0.32 -3.81
N HIS A 1023 -15.25 -1.44 -4.05
CA HIS A 1023 -14.11 -1.86 -3.22
C HIS A 1023 -13.09 -0.74 -3.04
N ALA A 1024 -12.71 -0.05 -4.13
CA ALA A 1024 -11.73 1.03 -4.10
C ALA A 1024 -12.27 2.29 -3.38
N LEU A 1025 -13.49 2.74 -3.69
CA LEU A 1025 -14.09 3.91 -3.02
C LEU A 1025 -14.36 3.67 -1.54
N GLU A 1026 -14.93 2.53 -1.17
CA GLU A 1026 -15.34 2.25 0.21
C GLU A 1026 -14.13 1.99 1.11
N SER A 1027 -13.11 1.29 0.64
CA SER A 1027 -11.86 1.12 1.40
C SER A 1027 -11.12 2.45 1.61
N PHE A 1028 -11.20 3.38 0.65
CA PHE A 1028 -10.61 4.71 0.77
C PHE A 1028 -11.41 5.66 1.68
N THR A 1029 -12.74 5.53 1.75
CA THR A 1029 -13.63 6.43 2.51
C THR A 1029 -14.09 5.86 3.86
N ALA A 1030 -13.74 4.62 4.18
CA ALA A 1030 -14.05 3.97 5.45
C ALA A 1030 -13.59 4.80 6.67
N ILE A 1031 -14.20 4.50 7.83
CA ILE A 1031 -13.73 4.99 9.13
C ILE A 1031 -12.22 4.79 9.25
N GLN A 1032 -11.50 5.84 9.69
CA GLN A 1032 -10.05 5.73 9.88
C GLN A 1032 -9.75 4.66 10.93
N TYR A 1033 -8.66 3.91 10.75
CA TYR A 1033 -8.33 2.81 11.67
C TYR A 1033 -8.23 3.30 13.13
N THR A 1034 -7.68 4.49 13.36
CA THR A 1034 -7.55 5.14 14.68
C THR A 1034 -8.86 5.57 15.33
N GLU A 1035 -9.98 5.59 14.62
CA GLU A 1035 -11.28 5.99 15.18
C GLU A 1035 -12.08 4.80 15.75
N ARG A 1036 -11.55 3.59 15.62
CA ARG A 1036 -12.20 2.35 16.06
C ARG A 1036 -11.79 1.94 17.47
N PRO A 1037 -12.60 1.11 18.18
CA PRO A 1037 -12.17 0.47 19.42
C PRO A 1037 -10.97 -0.45 19.17
N ALA A 1038 -9.95 -0.37 20.04
CA ALA A 1038 -8.84 -1.29 20.06
C ALA A 1038 -9.30 -2.70 20.51
N PRO A 1039 -8.85 -3.77 19.86
CA PRO A 1039 -9.18 -5.15 20.26
C PRO A 1039 -8.47 -5.53 21.56
N ALA A 1040 -9.23 -5.94 22.59
CA ALA A 1040 -8.72 -6.30 23.92
C ALA A 1040 -7.68 -7.45 23.95
N ASN A 1041 -7.59 -8.21 22.86
CA ASN A 1041 -6.44 -9.03 22.50
C ASN A 1041 -6.22 -8.78 21.00
N PRO A 1042 -5.11 -8.19 20.55
CA PRO A 1042 -5.01 -7.78 19.16
C PRO A 1042 -4.85 -8.90 18.12
N LYS A 1043 -4.79 -10.20 18.52
CA LYS A 1043 -5.19 -11.34 17.65
C LYS A 1043 -6.57 -11.11 17.03
N LEU A 1044 -7.48 -10.61 17.86
CA LEU A 1044 -8.88 -10.36 17.57
C LEU A 1044 -9.05 -9.09 16.73
N ARG A 1045 -7.96 -8.44 16.27
CA ARG A 1045 -8.04 -7.41 15.26
C ARG A 1045 -8.67 -8.03 14.01
N PRO A 1046 -9.90 -7.62 13.64
CA PRO A 1046 -10.62 -8.23 12.53
C PRO A 1046 -9.91 -7.93 11.19
N PRO A 1047 -10.17 -8.70 10.12
CA PRO A 1047 -9.53 -8.50 8.82
C PRO A 1047 -9.72 -7.08 8.27
N TYR A 1048 -10.93 -6.52 8.42
CA TYR A 1048 -11.25 -5.13 8.09
C TYR A 1048 -10.91 -4.22 9.28
N GLN A 1049 -9.99 -3.28 9.11
CA GLN A 1049 -9.34 -2.51 10.18
C GLN A 1049 -9.60 -1.00 10.10
N GLY A 1050 -10.28 -0.51 9.07
CA GLY A 1050 -10.48 0.90 8.78
C GLY A 1050 -9.46 1.44 7.78
N ALA A 1051 -9.80 2.55 7.12
CA ALA A 1051 -8.92 3.20 6.17
C ALA A 1051 -7.60 3.60 6.85
N ASN A 1052 -6.48 3.26 6.22
CA ASN A 1052 -5.13 3.38 6.75
C ASN A 1052 -4.12 3.70 5.63
N PRO A 1053 -2.92 4.22 5.95
CA PRO A 1053 -1.96 4.66 4.94
C PRO A 1053 -1.58 3.60 3.89
N ILE A 1054 -1.59 2.31 4.24
CA ILE A 1054 -1.27 1.23 3.30
C ILE A 1054 -2.47 0.88 2.41
N SER A 1055 -3.68 0.79 2.95
CA SER A 1055 -4.88 0.57 2.13
C SER A 1055 -5.11 1.72 1.15
N ASP A 1056 -4.80 2.95 1.56
CA ASP A 1056 -4.97 4.15 0.74
C ASP A 1056 -4.11 4.13 -0.53
N VAL A 1057 -2.90 3.55 -0.49
CA VAL A 1057 -2.05 3.36 -1.68
C VAL A 1057 -2.74 2.45 -2.70
N TRP A 1058 -3.23 1.30 -2.25
CA TRP A 1058 -3.90 0.32 -3.11
C TRP A 1058 -5.23 0.86 -3.65
N ALA A 1059 -6.01 1.57 -2.83
CA ALA A 1059 -7.28 2.15 -3.23
C ALA A 1059 -7.10 3.28 -4.27
N ARG A 1060 -6.13 4.20 -4.06
CA ARG A 1060 -5.78 5.23 -5.05
C ARG A 1060 -5.33 4.63 -6.38
N TYR A 1061 -4.44 3.64 -6.34
CA TYR A 1061 -4.00 2.93 -7.55
C TYR A 1061 -5.18 2.26 -8.27
N ALA A 1062 -6.12 1.67 -7.53
CA ALA A 1062 -7.30 1.05 -8.11
C ALA A 1062 -8.20 2.09 -8.79
N LEU A 1063 -8.55 3.19 -8.12
CA LEU A 1063 -9.34 4.29 -8.72
C LEU A 1063 -8.67 4.85 -9.99
N GLN A 1064 -7.35 5.05 -9.96
CA GLN A 1064 -6.59 5.56 -11.11
C GLN A 1064 -6.52 4.53 -12.26
N THR A 1065 -6.49 3.24 -11.97
CA THR A 1065 -6.50 2.18 -13.00
C THR A 1065 -7.90 1.99 -13.58
N ILE A 1066 -8.95 2.08 -12.75
CA ILE A 1066 -10.36 2.14 -13.16
C ILE A 1066 -10.60 3.29 -14.13
N LYS A 1067 -10.14 4.51 -13.80
CA LYS A 1067 -10.25 5.72 -14.65
C LYS A 1067 -9.80 5.45 -16.08
N ASN A 1068 -8.65 4.79 -16.21
CA ASN A 1068 -7.97 4.61 -17.50
C ASN A 1068 -8.43 3.34 -18.26
N ASN A 1069 -8.93 2.31 -17.57
CA ASN A 1069 -9.11 0.98 -18.16
C ASN A 1069 -10.54 0.42 -18.08
N PHE A 1070 -11.36 0.78 -17.08
CA PHE A 1070 -12.63 0.07 -16.86
C PHE A 1070 -13.59 0.19 -18.06
N LYS A 1071 -13.74 1.41 -18.60
CA LYS A 1071 -14.59 1.66 -19.78
C LYS A 1071 -14.06 0.97 -21.05
N ARG A 1072 -12.75 0.79 -21.19
CA ARG A 1072 -12.12 0.00 -22.28
C ARG A 1072 -12.38 -1.49 -22.10
N ALA A 1073 -12.12 -2.04 -20.92
CA ALA A 1073 -12.25 -3.46 -20.62
C ALA A 1073 -13.67 -3.99 -20.81
N VAL A 1074 -14.71 -3.19 -20.50
CA VAL A 1074 -16.09 -3.55 -20.82
C VAL A 1074 -16.31 -3.52 -22.34
N LYS A 1075 -16.05 -2.38 -22.98
CA LYS A 1075 -16.45 -2.11 -24.38
C LYS A 1075 -15.60 -2.83 -25.44
N ASN A 1076 -14.48 -3.43 -25.06
CA ASN A 1076 -13.68 -4.30 -25.91
C ASN A 1076 -13.20 -5.53 -25.13
N GLN A 1077 -13.64 -6.72 -25.57
CA GLN A 1077 -13.28 -8.00 -24.94
C GLN A 1077 -11.86 -8.45 -25.29
N ASP A 1078 -11.35 -8.04 -26.47
CA ASP A 1078 -10.01 -8.35 -26.98
C ASP A 1078 -8.92 -7.36 -26.49
N ASP A 1079 -9.30 -6.31 -25.74
CA ASP A 1079 -8.35 -5.36 -25.14
C ASP A 1079 -7.62 -5.99 -23.95
N LEU A 1080 -6.66 -6.87 -24.25
CA LEU A 1080 -5.84 -7.60 -23.28
C LEU A 1080 -5.11 -6.67 -22.28
N GLU A 1081 -4.79 -5.44 -22.68
CA GLU A 1081 -4.25 -4.45 -21.74
C GLU A 1081 -5.34 -4.07 -20.73
N ALA A 1082 -6.47 -3.50 -21.18
CA ALA A 1082 -7.51 -3.02 -20.26
C ALA A 1082 -8.10 -4.17 -19.42
N ARG A 1083 -8.31 -5.34 -20.02
CA ARG A 1083 -8.72 -6.59 -19.36
C ARG A 1083 -7.71 -7.03 -18.30
N GLY A 1084 -6.43 -7.13 -18.67
CA GLY A 1084 -5.36 -7.51 -17.73
C GLY A 1084 -5.13 -6.48 -16.62
N LYS A 1085 -5.27 -5.19 -16.90
CA LYS A 1085 -5.20 -4.09 -15.92
C LYS A 1085 -6.37 -4.17 -14.94
N MET A 1086 -7.60 -4.34 -15.41
CA MET A 1086 -8.75 -4.55 -14.53
C MET A 1086 -8.62 -5.84 -13.70
N HIS A 1087 -8.05 -6.91 -14.26
CA HIS A 1087 -7.79 -8.14 -13.51
C HIS A 1087 -6.80 -7.93 -12.36
N LEU A 1088 -5.67 -7.27 -12.62
CA LEU A 1088 -4.74 -6.85 -11.57
C LEU A 1088 -5.39 -5.87 -10.57
N THR A 1089 -6.35 -5.06 -11.02
CA THR A 1089 -7.08 -4.12 -10.15
C THR A 1089 -8.05 -4.81 -9.20
N SER A 1090 -8.68 -5.93 -9.57
CA SER A 1090 -9.42 -6.81 -8.64
C SER A 1090 -8.55 -7.22 -7.46
N VAL A 1091 -7.34 -7.71 -7.76
CA VAL A 1091 -6.37 -8.15 -6.75
C VAL A 1091 -5.94 -7.00 -5.86
N ILE A 1092 -5.57 -5.86 -6.46
CA ILE A 1092 -5.09 -4.67 -5.74
C ILE A 1092 -6.19 -4.07 -4.85
N ALA A 1093 -7.41 -3.95 -5.35
CA ALA A 1093 -8.56 -3.57 -4.53
C ALA A 1093 -8.77 -4.59 -3.40
N GLY A 1094 -8.66 -5.89 -3.69
CA GLY A 1094 -8.66 -6.98 -2.71
C GLY A 1094 -7.61 -6.84 -1.60
N VAL A 1095 -6.40 -6.36 -1.90
CA VAL A 1095 -5.38 -6.03 -0.89
C VAL A 1095 -5.76 -4.77 -0.11
N GLY A 1096 -6.32 -3.75 -0.75
CA GLY A 1096 -6.81 -2.53 -0.11
C GLY A 1096 -7.97 -2.79 0.86
N PHE A 1097 -9.12 -3.24 0.35
CA PHE A 1097 -10.32 -3.53 1.15
C PHE A 1097 -10.12 -4.75 2.06
N GLY A 1098 -9.26 -5.70 1.69
CA GLY A 1098 -8.91 -6.84 2.54
C GLY A 1098 -8.19 -6.49 3.84
N ASN A 1099 -7.73 -5.24 3.98
CA ASN A 1099 -7.15 -4.68 5.20
C ASN A 1099 -7.96 -3.49 5.75
N ALA A 1100 -8.51 -2.60 4.91
CA ALA A 1100 -9.39 -1.52 5.38
C ALA A 1100 -10.82 -2.00 5.65
N GLY A 1101 -11.47 -2.56 4.64
CA GLY A 1101 -12.87 -2.98 4.62
C GLY A 1101 -13.70 -2.31 3.54
N VAL A 1102 -14.99 -2.62 3.53
CA VAL A 1102 -16.06 -1.99 2.72
C VAL A 1102 -17.22 -1.62 3.64
N HIS A 1103 -18.09 -0.70 3.22
CA HIS A 1103 -19.17 -0.15 4.05
C HIS A 1103 -20.55 -0.20 3.36
N LEU A 1104 -21.29 0.91 3.33
CA LEU A 1104 -22.73 0.91 3.09
C LEU A 1104 -23.14 0.34 1.73
N CYS A 1105 -22.37 0.51 0.65
CA CYS A 1105 -22.76 -0.03 -0.66
C CYS A 1105 -22.83 -1.57 -0.58
N HIS A 1106 -21.84 -2.18 0.08
CA HIS A 1106 -21.87 -3.61 0.37
C HIS A 1106 -22.93 -3.98 1.42
N GLY A 1107 -23.16 -3.16 2.46
CA GLY A 1107 -24.16 -3.40 3.50
C GLY A 1107 -25.61 -3.42 2.98
N LEU A 1108 -25.95 -2.50 2.08
CA LEU A 1108 -27.26 -2.43 1.42
C LEU A 1108 -27.43 -3.53 0.37
N SER A 1109 -26.37 -3.86 -0.39
CA SER A 1109 -26.43 -4.89 -1.44
C SER A 1109 -26.82 -6.29 -0.93
N TYR A 1110 -26.48 -6.62 0.33
CA TYR A 1110 -26.78 -7.92 0.93
C TYR A 1110 -28.30 -8.15 1.11
N ALA A 1111 -29.08 -7.08 1.26
CA ALA A 1111 -30.54 -7.12 1.29
C ALA A 1111 -31.15 -7.10 -0.13
N ILE A 1112 -30.54 -6.35 -1.06
CA ILE A 1112 -30.97 -6.28 -2.47
C ILE A 1112 -30.85 -7.65 -3.14
N SER A 1113 -29.68 -8.31 -3.08
CA SER A 1113 -29.50 -9.65 -3.67
C SER A 1113 -30.37 -10.70 -2.95
N GLY A 1114 -30.51 -10.62 -1.62
CA GLY A 1114 -31.31 -11.58 -0.83
C GLY A 1114 -32.82 -11.54 -1.10
N LEU A 1115 -33.34 -10.42 -1.62
CA LEU A 1115 -34.75 -10.24 -1.97
C LEU A 1115 -35.04 -10.34 -3.48
N VAL A 1116 -34.12 -10.87 -4.28
CA VAL A 1116 -34.33 -11.10 -5.72
C VAL A 1116 -35.57 -11.97 -6.00
N ARG A 1117 -36.33 -11.61 -7.05
CA ARG A 1117 -37.57 -12.30 -7.45
C ARG A 1117 -37.46 -13.00 -8.80
N LYS A 1118 -37.06 -12.25 -9.84
CA LYS A 1118 -37.15 -12.67 -11.25
C LYS A 1118 -35.99 -12.20 -12.14
N PHE A 1119 -35.14 -11.30 -11.65
CA PHE A 1119 -34.06 -10.73 -12.47
C PHE A 1119 -33.03 -11.82 -12.81
N VAL A 1120 -32.66 -11.90 -14.08
CA VAL A 1120 -31.56 -12.72 -14.62
C VAL A 1120 -30.92 -11.85 -15.71
N PRO A 1121 -29.68 -11.39 -15.55
CA PRO A 1121 -29.01 -10.55 -16.55
C PRO A 1121 -28.22 -11.37 -17.58
N ASP A 1122 -28.08 -10.82 -18.79
CA ASP A 1122 -27.33 -11.44 -19.88
C ASP A 1122 -25.90 -11.85 -19.47
N GLY A 1123 -25.46 -13.03 -19.93
CA GLY A 1123 -24.14 -13.58 -19.62
C GLY A 1123 -24.02 -14.26 -18.26
N TYR A 1124 -25.09 -14.28 -17.46
CA TYR A 1124 -25.25 -15.18 -16.30
C TYR A 1124 -26.08 -16.41 -16.71
N GLY A 1125 -26.17 -17.42 -15.84
CA GLY A 1125 -26.89 -18.65 -16.12
C GLY A 1125 -28.38 -18.57 -15.80
N ASP A 1126 -29.23 -19.09 -16.70
CA ASP A 1126 -30.69 -19.11 -16.55
C ASP A 1126 -31.22 -20.09 -15.46
N ASP A 1127 -30.33 -20.71 -14.66
CA ASP A 1127 -30.72 -21.74 -13.69
C ASP A 1127 -31.34 -21.18 -12.38
N HIS A 1128 -31.29 -19.86 -12.14
CA HIS A 1128 -32.01 -19.18 -11.04
C HIS A 1128 -32.07 -17.65 -11.18
N PRO A 1129 -33.07 -16.96 -10.58
CA PRO A 1129 -33.05 -15.51 -10.40
C PRO A 1129 -31.88 -15.03 -9.54
N ILE A 1130 -31.13 -14.03 -10.02
CA ILE A 1130 -29.89 -13.52 -9.46
C ILE A 1130 -29.74 -12.01 -9.72
N ILE A 1131 -29.40 -11.23 -8.68
CA ILE A 1131 -28.85 -9.87 -8.84
C ILE A 1131 -27.36 -9.96 -8.49
N PRO A 1132 -26.44 -9.90 -9.49
CA PRO A 1132 -25.01 -10.05 -9.26
C PRO A 1132 -24.43 -8.99 -8.33
N HIS A 1133 -23.44 -9.36 -7.51
CA HIS A 1133 -22.98 -8.52 -6.40
C HIS A 1133 -22.66 -7.06 -6.78
N GLY A 1134 -21.74 -6.82 -7.72
CA GLY A 1134 -21.36 -5.45 -8.08
C GLY A 1134 -22.50 -4.61 -8.65
N LEU A 1135 -23.58 -5.22 -9.17
CA LEU A 1135 -24.81 -4.51 -9.52
C LEU A 1135 -25.60 -4.11 -8.26
N SER A 1136 -25.85 -5.03 -7.34
CA SER A 1136 -26.55 -4.70 -6.08
C SER A 1136 -25.77 -3.75 -5.18
N VAL A 1137 -24.43 -3.71 -5.29
CA VAL A 1137 -23.55 -2.74 -4.64
C VAL A 1137 -23.68 -1.35 -5.31
N VAL A 1138 -23.43 -1.24 -6.62
CA VAL A 1138 -23.32 0.08 -7.27
C VAL A 1138 -24.64 0.85 -7.34
N LEU A 1139 -25.79 0.18 -7.41
CA LEU A 1139 -27.10 0.85 -7.49
C LEU A 1139 -27.39 1.80 -6.31
N THR A 1140 -26.79 1.54 -5.14
CA THR A 1140 -26.92 2.41 -3.96
C THR A 1140 -25.76 3.38 -3.78
N ALA A 1141 -24.65 3.19 -4.51
CA ALA A 1141 -23.42 3.94 -4.32
C ALA A 1141 -23.60 5.47 -4.47
N PRO A 1142 -24.31 6.01 -5.49
CA PRO A 1142 -24.56 7.45 -5.56
C PRO A 1142 -25.23 8.00 -4.29
N ALA A 1143 -26.30 7.36 -3.80
CA ALA A 1143 -26.98 7.79 -2.58
C ALA A 1143 -26.08 7.68 -1.33
N VAL A 1144 -25.28 6.62 -1.24
CA VAL A 1144 -24.33 6.38 -0.14
C VAL A 1144 -23.25 7.45 -0.09
N PHE A 1145 -22.56 7.74 -1.20
CA PHE A 1145 -21.48 8.73 -1.22
C PHE A 1145 -21.99 10.17 -1.10
N GLU A 1146 -23.20 10.46 -1.60
CA GLU A 1146 -23.89 11.73 -1.38
C GLU A 1146 -24.14 11.99 0.13
N PHE A 1147 -24.55 10.95 0.85
CA PHE A 1147 -24.81 10.99 2.30
C PHE A 1147 -23.53 11.00 3.15
N LEU A 1148 -22.53 10.20 2.78
CA LEU A 1148 -21.25 10.08 3.50
C LEU A 1148 -20.28 11.23 3.25
N GLY A 1149 -20.45 12.02 2.18
CA GLY A 1149 -19.54 13.12 1.82
C GLY A 1149 -19.26 14.12 2.94
N SER A 1150 -20.24 14.36 3.82
CA SER A 1150 -20.08 15.20 5.01
C SER A 1150 -19.09 14.68 6.08
N SER A 1151 -18.68 13.40 5.99
CA SER A 1151 -17.87 12.71 7.01
C SER A 1151 -16.36 12.77 6.73
N CYS A 1152 -15.99 12.79 5.45
CA CYS A 1152 -14.60 12.91 4.99
C CYS A 1152 -14.57 13.55 3.58
N PRO A 1153 -14.97 14.83 3.45
CA PRO A 1153 -15.19 15.47 2.16
C PRO A 1153 -13.93 15.57 1.30
N GLU A 1154 -12.76 15.72 1.92
CA GLU A 1154 -11.46 15.72 1.23
C GLU A 1154 -11.24 14.40 0.47
N ARG A 1155 -11.48 13.26 1.12
CA ARG A 1155 -11.35 11.92 0.50
C ARG A 1155 -12.41 11.69 -0.59
N HIS A 1156 -13.61 12.27 -0.45
CA HIS A 1156 -14.65 12.19 -1.49
C HIS A 1156 -14.28 13.01 -2.73
N LEU A 1157 -13.73 14.22 -2.56
CA LEU A 1157 -13.25 15.06 -3.65
C LEU A 1157 -12.02 14.45 -4.33
N GLU A 1158 -11.03 13.99 -3.56
CA GLU A 1158 -9.83 13.32 -4.10
C GLU A 1158 -10.22 12.09 -4.94
N ALA A 1159 -11.13 11.25 -4.44
CA ALA A 1159 -11.63 10.11 -5.20
C ALA A 1159 -12.37 10.51 -6.48
N ALA A 1160 -13.16 11.59 -6.44
CA ALA A 1160 -13.85 12.12 -7.61
C ALA A 1160 -12.85 12.63 -8.67
N GLU A 1161 -11.79 13.35 -8.29
CA GLU A 1161 -10.75 13.82 -9.21
C GLU A 1161 -9.95 12.66 -9.82
N ILE A 1162 -9.55 11.67 -9.01
CA ILE A 1162 -8.88 10.45 -9.50
C ILE A 1162 -9.78 9.74 -10.53
N LEU A 1163 -11.10 9.70 -10.32
CA LEU A 1163 -12.06 9.13 -11.29
C LEU A 1163 -12.38 10.04 -12.50
N GLY A 1164 -12.04 11.34 -12.44
CA GLY A 1164 -12.10 12.25 -13.60
C GLY A 1164 -12.77 13.62 -13.38
N ALA A 1165 -13.25 13.95 -12.17
CA ALA A 1165 -13.92 15.22 -11.90
C ALA A 1165 -13.00 16.46 -11.97
N ASP A 1166 -13.61 17.61 -12.27
CA ASP A 1166 -13.10 18.92 -11.87
C ASP A 1166 -13.60 19.25 -10.45
N ILE A 1167 -12.68 19.25 -9.48
CA ILE A 1167 -12.97 19.64 -8.08
C ILE A 1167 -12.50 21.07 -7.75
N THR A 1168 -11.97 21.82 -8.71
CA THR A 1168 -11.21 23.08 -8.51
C THR A 1168 -12.06 24.21 -7.91
N ASN A 1169 -13.39 24.08 -7.90
CA ASN A 1169 -14.31 25.00 -7.21
C ASN A 1169 -15.34 24.25 -6.32
N ALA A 1170 -15.04 23.01 -5.94
CA ALA A 1170 -15.92 22.19 -5.12
C ALA A 1170 -15.88 22.63 -3.65
N LYS A 1171 -17.03 22.95 -3.06
CA LYS A 1171 -17.10 23.18 -1.62
C LYS A 1171 -17.11 21.84 -0.92
N LYS A 1172 -16.55 21.76 0.29
CA LYS A 1172 -16.58 20.53 1.11
C LYS A 1172 -18.00 20.01 1.38
N ALA A 1173 -19.01 20.89 1.36
CA ALA A 1173 -20.42 20.52 1.45
C ALA A 1173 -20.94 19.77 0.21
N ASP A 1174 -20.40 20.04 -0.97
CA ASP A 1174 -20.83 19.48 -2.26
C ASP A 1174 -20.11 18.15 -2.58
N ALA A 1175 -19.10 17.77 -1.79
CA ALA A 1175 -18.19 16.65 -2.04
C ALA A 1175 -18.88 15.31 -2.30
N GLY A 1176 -19.93 15.01 -1.53
CA GLY A 1176 -20.72 13.79 -1.71
C GLY A 1176 -21.51 13.80 -3.02
N ILE A 1177 -22.10 14.94 -3.40
CA ILE A 1177 -22.88 15.12 -4.62
C ILE A 1177 -21.97 14.93 -5.84
N ILE A 1178 -20.78 15.56 -5.83
CA ILE A 1178 -19.81 15.48 -6.92
C ILE A 1178 -19.32 14.04 -7.12
N LEU A 1179 -18.99 13.30 -6.05
CA LEU A 1179 -18.62 11.89 -6.19
C LEU A 1179 -19.81 11.03 -6.65
N ALA A 1180 -21.02 11.29 -6.17
CA ALA A 1180 -22.23 10.59 -6.62
C ALA A 1180 -22.50 10.80 -8.13
N ASP A 1181 -22.30 12.01 -8.65
CA ASP A 1181 -22.47 12.33 -10.07
C ASP A 1181 -21.39 11.69 -10.96
N VAL A 1182 -20.15 11.58 -10.46
CA VAL A 1182 -19.11 10.77 -11.12
C VAL A 1182 -19.52 9.30 -11.20
N ILE A 1183 -20.05 8.72 -10.11
CA ILE A 1183 -20.52 7.33 -10.09
C ILE A 1183 -21.68 7.15 -11.08
N ARG A 1184 -22.67 8.05 -11.07
CA ARG A 1184 -23.78 8.08 -12.05
C ARG A 1184 -23.25 8.14 -13.49
N SER A 1185 -22.23 8.95 -13.77
CA SER A 1185 -21.60 9.01 -15.10
C SER A 1185 -20.98 7.67 -15.53
N TYR A 1186 -20.26 6.96 -14.65
CA TYR A 1186 -19.72 5.64 -14.99
C TYR A 1186 -20.82 4.60 -15.18
N MET A 1187 -21.83 4.58 -14.29
CA MET A 1187 -22.98 3.65 -14.38
C MET A 1187 -23.73 3.85 -15.70
N SER A 1188 -23.95 5.10 -16.11
CA SER A 1188 -24.61 5.46 -17.38
C SER A 1188 -23.77 5.07 -18.59
N ASP A 1189 -22.47 5.40 -18.60
CA ASP A 1189 -21.53 5.06 -19.69
C ASP A 1189 -21.39 3.56 -19.95
N LEU A 1190 -21.78 2.71 -19.00
CA LEU A 1190 -21.67 1.25 -19.02
C LEU A 1190 -23.02 0.52 -18.95
N ASN A 1191 -24.12 1.23 -19.20
CA ASN A 1191 -25.47 0.68 -19.28
C ASN A 1191 -25.88 -0.14 -18.04
N ILE A 1192 -25.67 0.43 -16.85
CA ILE A 1192 -26.25 -0.06 -15.60
C ILE A 1192 -27.74 0.28 -15.53
N GLU A 1193 -28.49 -0.73 -15.12
CA GLU A 1193 -29.91 -0.73 -14.74
C GLU A 1193 -30.30 0.53 -13.92
N ASN A 1194 -31.39 1.21 -14.29
CA ASN A 1194 -31.75 2.48 -13.65
C ASN A 1194 -32.48 2.27 -12.32
N GLY A 1195 -31.71 2.10 -11.24
CA GLY A 1195 -32.20 2.00 -9.88
C GLY A 1195 -33.02 0.74 -9.59
N LEU A 1196 -33.44 0.60 -8.34
CA LEU A 1196 -34.10 -0.61 -7.83
C LEU A 1196 -35.46 -0.90 -8.49
N GLU A 1197 -36.18 0.09 -9.03
CA GLU A 1197 -37.42 -0.16 -9.80
C GLU A 1197 -37.17 -1.11 -10.99
N SER A 1198 -36.02 -1.01 -11.63
CA SER A 1198 -35.67 -1.86 -12.79
C SER A 1198 -35.37 -3.34 -12.41
N LEU A 1199 -35.25 -3.65 -11.11
CA LEU A 1199 -35.01 -4.99 -10.58
C LEU A 1199 -36.26 -5.63 -9.91
N ASP A 1200 -37.47 -5.15 -10.23
CA ASP A 1200 -38.76 -5.58 -9.64
C ASP A 1200 -38.94 -5.18 -8.16
N PHE A 1201 -38.23 -4.16 -7.64
CA PHE A 1201 -38.50 -3.57 -6.32
C PHE A 1201 -39.48 -2.41 -6.38
N THR A 1202 -40.20 -2.20 -5.28
CA THR A 1202 -41.13 -1.07 -5.09
C THR A 1202 -40.80 -0.30 -3.81
N THR A 1203 -41.34 0.90 -3.65
CA THR A 1203 -41.23 1.66 -2.39
C THR A 1203 -41.81 0.90 -1.19
N SER A 1204 -42.74 -0.05 -1.41
CA SER A 1204 -43.28 -0.93 -0.36
C SER A 1204 -42.28 -1.98 0.15
N ASP A 1205 -41.16 -2.18 -0.54
CA ASP A 1205 -40.10 -3.11 -0.17
C ASP A 1205 -38.97 -2.45 0.64
N ILE A 1206 -38.93 -1.12 0.73
CA ILE A 1206 -37.90 -0.36 1.46
C ILE A 1206 -37.78 -0.83 2.91
N GLY A 1207 -38.91 -1.09 3.60
CA GLY A 1207 -38.88 -1.62 4.96
C GLY A 1207 -38.09 -2.93 5.08
N LYS A 1208 -38.38 -3.89 4.19
CA LYS A 1208 -37.71 -5.21 4.14
C LYS A 1208 -36.24 -5.09 3.77
N LEU A 1209 -35.90 -4.17 2.86
CA LEU A 1209 -34.53 -3.88 2.47
C LEU A 1209 -33.73 -3.35 3.67
N VAL A 1210 -34.29 -2.40 4.43
CA VAL A 1210 -33.66 -1.90 5.66
C VAL A 1210 -33.54 -3.00 6.73
N ASP A 1211 -34.60 -3.79 6.93
CA ASP A 1211 -34.60 -4.90 7.89
C ASP A 1211 -33.55 -5.98 7.54
N GLY A 1212 -33.27 -6.22 6.25
CA GLY A 1212 -32.19 -7.09 5.77
C GLY A 1212 -30.78 -6.47 5.86
N THR A 1213 -30.67 -5.14 5.89
CA THR A 1213 -29.40 -4.41 6.03
C THR A 1213 -28.97 -4.24 7.48
N LEU A 1214 -29.90 -4.06 8.43
CA LEU A 1214 -29.58 -3.82 9.84
C LEU A 1214 -28.65 -4.90 10.47
N PRO A 1215 -28.83 -6.22 10.24
CA PRO A 1215 -27.95 -7.26 10.79
C PRO A 1215 -26.51 -7.23 10.27
N GLN A 1216 -26.20 -6.45 9.22
CA GLN A 1216 -24.91 -6.45 8.53
C GLN A 1216 -23.84 -5.60 9.25
N GLU A 1217 -23.81 -5.67 10.59
CA GLU A 1217 -23.00 -4.81 11.46
C GLU A 1217 -21.52 -4.72 11.05
N ARG A 1218 -20.91 -5.87 10.70
CA ARG A 1218 -19.51 -6.00 10.25
C ARG A 1218 -19.16 -5.02 9.12
N VAL A 1219 -20.14 -4.70 8.29
CA VAL A 1219 -20.01 -3.86 7.09
C VAL A 1219 -20.53 -2.46 7.40
N ASN A 1220 -21.70 -2.34 8.04
CA ASN A 1220 -22.30 -1.05 8.38
C ASN A 1220 -21.40 -0.21 9.33
N LYS A 1221 -20.72 -0.85 10.30
CA LYS A 1221 -19.79 -0.21 11.25
C LYS A 1221 -18.45 0.23 10.61
N MET A 1222 -18.23 -0.03 9.32
CA MET A 1222 -17.08 0.47 8.56
C MET A 1222 -17.29 1.87 7.96
N ALA A 1223 -18.53 2.36 7.91
CA ALA A 1223 -18.82 3.70 7.43
C ALA A 1223 -18.20 4.76 8.36
N PRO A 1224 -17.72 5.91 7.84
CA PRO A 1224 -17.16 7.00 8.65
C PRO A 1224 -18.21 7.75 9.50
N ARG A 1225 -19.44 7.25 9.59
CA ARG A 1225 -20.61 7.83 10.25
C ARG A 1225 -21.55 6.69 10.69
N GLY A 1226 -22.32 6.90 11.77
CA GLY A 1226 -23.40 6.00 12.19
C GLY A 1226 -24.76 6.41 11.64
N GLN A 1227 -25.58 5.44 11.21
CA GLN A 1227 -26.81 5.66 10.43
C GLN A 1227 -28.04 5.09 11.14
N THR A 1228 -29.20 5.75 11.03
CA THR A 1228 -30.47 5.27 11.61
C THR A 1228 -31.29 4.42 10.63
N LYS A 1229 -32.40 3.82 11.10
CA LYS A 1229 -33.35 3.08 10.23
C LYS A 1229 -33.93 4.00 9.14
N GLU A 1230 -34.18 5.26 9.47
CA GLU A 1230 -34.70 6.29 8.58
C GLU A 1230 -33.64 6.75 7.56
N ASP A 1231 -32.37 6.80 7.95
CA ASP A 1231 -31.28 7.11 7.01
C ASP A 1231 -31.09 5.98 5.99
N LEU A 1232 -31.10 4.72 6.43
CA LEU A 1232 -31.09 3.55 5.52
C LEU A 1232 -32.32 3.57 4.59
N ALA A 1233 -33.51 3.91 5.10
CA ALA A 1233 -34.72 4.02 4.27
C ALA A 1233 -34.59 5.11 3.18
N LYS A 1234 -34.05 6.28 3.52
CA LYS A 1234 -33.77 7.37 2.55
C LYS A 1234 -32.73 6.96 1.49
N LEU A 1235 -31.72 6.16 1.86
CA LEU A 1235 -30.74 5.64 0.91
C LEU A 1235 -31.40 4.72 -0.12
N PHE A 1236 -32.28 3.81 0.30
CA PHE A 1236 -33.05 2.99 -0.63
C PHE A 1236 -34.06 3.82 -1.45
N GLU A 1237 -34.74 4.79 -0.85
CA GLU A 1237 -35.66 5.72 -1.55
C GLU A 1237 -34.93 6.49 -2.67
N LYS A 1238 -33.75 7.06 -2.37
CA LYS A 1238 -32.86 7.70 -3.36
C LYS A 1238 -32.24 6.73 -4.38
N SER A 1239 -32.33 5.42 -4.16
CA SER A 1239 -31.80 4.38 -5.05
C SER A 1239 -32.89 3.70 -5.89
N MET A 1240 -34.17 4.08 -5.74
CA MET A 1240 -35.25 3.56 -6.58
C MET A 1240 -35.04 3.91 -8.06
N LYS A 1241 -34.41 5.06 -8.34
CA LYS A 1241 -33.89 5.49 -9.65
C LYS A 1241 -32.50 6.11 -9.46
N SER A 1242 -31.58 5.82 -10.37
CA SER A 1242 -30.21 6.35 -10.37
C SER A 1242 -30.04 7.57 -11.27
N TYR A 1243 -30.92 7.73 -12.28
CA TYR A 1243 -31.02 8.88 -13.20
C TYR A 1243 -32.49 9.18 -13.55
#